data_AF-A0AAJ6VN92-F1
#
_entry.id   AF-A0AAJ6VN92-F1
#
_cell.length_a   1.000
_cell.length_b   1.000
_cell.length_c   1.000
_cell.angle_alpha   90.00
_cell.angle_beta   90.00
_cell.angle_gamma   90.00
#
_symmetry.space_group_name_H-M   'P 1'
#
loop_
_entity.id
_entity.type
_entity.pdbx_description
1 polymer ?
#
loop_
_entity_poly.entity_id
_entity_poly.type
_entity_poly.pdbx_seq_one_letter_code
_entity_poly.pdbx_strand_id
1 'polypeptide(L)'
;MSNDCNNYSIAGRYRTVRKNLDALGYKQALSLDSLPLIELLLVDLAQAKETLKHFQSIAKDNLEACSQLQLVVDPYKCDNAKLVQECNQIHQELIEANETSQKQNNDYKKRIRKLESELSDQQLSFSKNLQRIKQLEIESSNKSKKILELQGKCCKPIVNNINLATKKRSCYPLRRPILEAESFPKSISTSTTNFSSKSVEPCVIDFVSMADHRISCLSNEITKLKEELFINNEHIESLKLQLNTKNKEVSRLKKMLEGGRPCASINKDHCCVRPELLNEYKRNANCDDFLNVQQSKLNMEQQLKEALNKQHDAMAQAMKLAERNKELENELKSVDRMTLAVEADCNSTVKENNKRVFRLQEKLEDLMTQVHVLENELIIQRREAQELRADLEASRLEKSNIQRVLESTLEEKKQMMNRINTLTVMASNSPDKIAIQEKRSDLRKTSASKKCSCQKDVIDEAPQCNIDKLIHDKDVIIESLQNTIERIENEREHYKSEYIKIKDQCKKDTEKDNENMWSQICELRVQISEKDHTISKLLREKKELCQEKFNLENKLHNYQNKQERSSSPCNYCRSSLSSLSERKSIGTSNKTERVERERDVAFADAARLIEERDALRERLKLATEAHATEQRRLRENLDDTQSRLAQIEQKWRELLLVQGTRRATINGLDDQLNDLKEDLRRTKQELTEQRTQYFQLRTLQDQTDQALGDVQGQLAQSENELSGALDRYKNLERQQLQFDNQIKELRQEINTHRSKVAQLDHEKDQLLMDLDEKTEKIAALERELDFKEQQANGMEQQLRDLSCTKE
;
A
#
# COMPACT_ATOMS: atom_id res chain seq x y z
N MET A 1 25.66 71.49 -99.32
CA MET A 1 27.00 72.07 -99.06
C MET A 1 26.92 73.59 -99.18
N SER A 2 28.02 74.32 -98.92
CA SER A 2 28.12 75.78 -99.04
C SER A 2 27.48 76.63 -97.92
N ASN A 3 27.65 76.23 -96.65
CA ASN A 3 27.56 77.17 -95.52
C ASN A 3 28.65 76.94 -94.45
N ASP A 4 29.05 75.69 -94.21
CA ASP A 4 29.95 75.33 -93.11
C ASP A 4 31.40 75.85 -93.26
N CYS A 5 31.85 76.12 -94.49
CA CYS A 5 33.21 76.63 -94.75
C CYS A 5 33.48 78.02 -94.14
N ASN A 6 32.44 78.78 -93.79
CA ASN A 6 32.61 80.15 -93.30
C ASN A 6 33.03 80.23 -91.82
N ASN A 7 32.84 79.15 -91.05
CA ASN A 7 33.23 79.10 -89.63
C ASN A 7 34.75 78.99 -89.43
N TYR A 8 35.49 78.49 -90.43
CA TYR A 8 36.95 78.45 -90.43
C TYR A 8 37.61 79.73 -90.96
N SER A 9 36.82 80.70 -91.45
CA SER A 9 37.32 82.03 -91.82
C SER A 9 37.69 82.84 -90.59
N ILE A 10 38.81 83.58 -90.64
CA ILE A 10 39.26 84.47 -89.56
C ILE A 10 38.17 85.47 -89.17
N ALA A 11 37.42 86.00 -90.15
CA ALA A 11 36.31 86.91 -89.92
C ALA A 11 35.08 86.24 -89.27
N GLY A 12 34.93 84.91 -89.40
CA GLY A 12 33.93 84.12 -88.68
C GLY A 12 34.32 83.96 -87.22
N ARG A 13 35.52 83.43 -86.97
CA ARG A 13 36.10 83.25 -85.61
C ARG A 13 36.08 84.55 -84.80
N TYR A 14 36.48 85.67 -85.41
CA TYR A 14 36.46 86.99 -84.76
C TYR A 14 35.06 87.37 -84.26
N ARG A 15 34.00 87.16 -85.06
CA ARG A 15 32.61 87.48 -84.65
C ARG A 15 32.15 86.57 -83.51
N THR A 16 32.52 85.30 -83.51
CA THR A 16 32.18 84.34 -82.44
C THR A 16 32.86 84.72 -81.13
N VAL A 17 34.17 84.96 -81.15
CA VAL A 17 34.94 85.43 -79.98
C VAL A 17 34.39 86.75 -79.46
N ARG A 18 34.13 87.72 -80.36
CA ARG A 18 33.52 89.01 -80.03
C ARG A 18 32.19 88.86 -79.30
N LYS A 19 31.27 88.05 -79.83
CA LYS A 19 29.96 87.78 -79.21
C LYS A 19 30.08 87.14 -77.83
N ASN A 20 31.05 86.24 -77.64
CA ASN A 20 31.31 85.60 -76.35
C ASN A 20 31.91 86.59 -75.33
N LEU A 21 32.82 87.46 -75.75
CA LEU A 21 33.35 88.56 -74.92
C LEU A 21 32.25 89.55 -74.50
N ASP A 22 31.41 89.99 -75.44
CA ASP A 22 30.28 90.88 -75.14
C ASP A 22 29.27 90.24 -74.17
N ALA A 23 29.02 88.93 -74.30
CA ALA A 23 28.18 88.17 -73.36
C ALA A 23 28.81 87.99 -71.97
N LEU A 24 30.13 88.13 -71.84
CA LEU A 24 30.87 88.22 -70.58
C LEU A 24 31.08 89.68 -70.11
N GLY A 25 30.64 90.67 -70.88
CA GLY A 25 30.75 92.11 -70.56
C GLY A 25 32.00 92.82 -71.06
N TYR A 26 32.94 92.13 -71.72
CA TYR A 26 34.20 92.69 -72.21
C TYR A 26 34.04 93.46 -73.51
N LYS A 27 33.83 94.79 -73.41
CA LYS A 27 33.48 95.64 -74.55
C LYS A 27 34.66 96.19 -75.35
N GLN A 28 35.89 96.08 -74.87
CA GLN A 28 37.11 96.65 -75.46
C GLN A 28 37.39 96.12 -76.88
N ALA A 29 38.04 96.92 -77.75
CA ALA A 29 38.37 96.51 -79.11
C ALA A 29 39.39 95.34 -79.13
N LEU A 30 39.18 94.35 -79.99
CA LEU A 30 39.98 93.13 -80.08
C LEU A 30 40.92 93.21 -81.31
N SER A 31 42.23 93.00 -81.13
CA SER A 31 43.16 92.85 -82.25
C SER A 31 43.06 91.47 -82.89
N LEU A 32 43.35 91.39 -84.20
CA LEU A 32 43.39 90.13 -84.94
C LEU A 32 44.52 89.21 -84.43
N ASP A 33 45.67 89.75 -84.05
CA ASP A 33 46.82 88.96 -83.59
C ASP A 33 46.53 88.26 -82.25
N SER A 34 45.72 88.90 -81.38
CA SER A 34 45.29 88.36 -80.10
C SER A 34 44.14 87.35 -80.20
N LEU A 35 43.50 87.21 -81.37
CA LEU A 35 42.31 86.38 -81.56
C LEU A 35 42.52 84.90 -81.16
N PRO A 36 43.60 84.19 -81.58
CA PRO A 36 43.73 82.76 -81.29
C PRO A 36 43.88 82.44 -79.81
N LEU A 37 44.61 83.29 -79.06
CA LEU A 37 44.80 83.12 -77.62
C LEU A 37 43.51 83.36 -76.85
N ILE A 38 42.76 84.41 -77.21
CA ILE A 38 41.50 84.76 -76.54
C ILE A 38 40.40 83.74 -76.85
N GLU A 39 40.42 83.13 -78.05
CA GLU A 39 39.51 82.03 -78.40
C GLU A 39 39.77 80.78 -77.54
N LEU A 40 41.03 80.40 -77.32
CA LEU A 40 41.41 79.32 -76.42
C LEU A 40 41.00 79.62 -74.97
N LEU A 41 41.34 80.80 -74.45
CA LEU A 41 40.98 81.21 -73.08
C LEU A 41 39.46 81.24 -72.84
N LEU A 42 38.65 81.50 -73.87
CA LEU A 42 37.18 81.40 -73.78
C LEU A 42 36.67 79.96 -73.74
N VAL A 43 37.33 79.03 -74.44
CA VAL A 43 37.04 77.59 -74.36
C VAL A 43 37.42 77.06 -72.98
N ASP A 44 38.63 77.38 -72.49
CA ASP A 44 39.10 76.99 -71.16
C ASP A 44 38.17 77.54 -70.05
N LEU A 45 37.76 78.81 -70.15
CA LEU A 45 36.83 79.43 -69.21
C LEU A 45 35.42 78.82 -69.27
N ALA A 46 34.94 78.43 -70.45
CA ALA A 46 33.68 77.72 -70.59
C ALA A 46 33.73 76.34 -69.94
N GLN A 47 34.80 75.58 -70.20
CA GLN A 47 35.03 74.26 -69.61
C GLN A 47 35.18 74.34 -68.08
N ALA A 48 35.95 75.31 -67.56
CA ALA A 48 36.11 75.53 -66.11
C ALA A 48 34.80 75.94 -65.42
N LYS A 49 33.92 76.67 -66.12
CA LYS A 49 32.58 77.03 -65.63
C LYS A 49 31.62 75.84 -65.62
N GLU A 50 31.77 74.92 -66.56
CA GLU A 50 30.97 73.69 -66.65
C GLU A 50 31.41 72.66 -65.59
N THR A 51 32.71 72.45 -65.40
CA THR A 51 33.23 71.58 -64.33
C THR A 51 32.88 72.14 -62.94
N LEU A 52 32.99 73.45 -62.72
CA LEU A 52 32.58 74.07 -61.46
C LEU A 52 31.08 73.84 -61.17
N LYS A 53 30.20 73.99 -62.17
CA LYS A 53 28.77 73.66 -62.03
C LYS A 53 28.53 72.19 -61.71
N HIS A 54 29.26 71.28 -62.35
CA HIS A 54 29.17 69.84 -62.11
C HIS A 54 29.53 69.49 -60.67
N PHE A 55 30.65 70.00 -60.16
CA PHE A 55 31.05 69.83 -58.76
C PHE A 55 30.08 70.51 -57.78
N GLN A 56 29.49 71.65 -58.12
CA GLN A 56 28.46 72.31 -57.30
C GLN A 56 27.16 71.48 -57.21
N SER A 57 26.75 70.78 -58.28
CA SER A 57 25.64 69.82 -58.19
C SER A 57 26.01 68.69 -57.25
N ILE A 58 27.12 67.98 -57.51
CA ILE A 58 27.57 66.83 -56.70
C ILE A 58 27.68 67.21 -55.22
N ALA A 59 28.19 68.39 -54.88
CA ALA A 59 28.27 68.86 -53.50
C ALA A 59 26.88 69.06 -52.85
N LYS A 60 25.91 69.60 -53.58
CA LYS A 60 24.52 69.76 -53.11
C LYS A 60 23.82 68.41 -52.98
N ASP A 61 23.95 67.55 -53.98
CA ASP A 61 23.34 66.22 -54.03
C ASP A 61 23.89 65.34 -52.88
N ASN A 62 25.19 65.43 -52.59
CA ASN A 62 25.81 64.78 -51.43
C ASN A 62 25.33 65.36 -50.08
N LEU A 63 25.14 66.68 -49.95
CA LEU A 63 24.61 67.29 -48.73
C LEU A 63 23.16 66.87 -48.46
N GLU A 64 22.34 66.76 -49.50
CA GLU A 64 20.97 66.25 -49.38
C GLU A 64 20.95 64.76 -49.05
N ALA A 65 21.83 63.95 -49.67
CA ALA A 65 22.00 62.53 -49.31
C ALA A 65 22.45 62.33 -47.86
N CYS A 66 23.44 63.10 -47.38
CA CYS A 66 23.87 63.08 -45.97
C CYS A 66 22.74 63.46 -45.01
N SER A 67 21.92 64.45 -45.38
CA SER A 67 20.76 64.88 -44.59
C SER A 67 19.69 63.77 -44.52
N GLN A 68 19.42 63.09 -45.63
CA GLN A 68 18.49 61.95 -45.69
C GLN A 68 19.01 60.74 -44.91
N LEU A 69 20.30 60.41 -45.02
CA LEU A 69 20.94 59.35 -44.24
C LEU A 69 20.86 59.62 -42.74
N GLN A 70 21.10 60.86 -42.31
CA GLN A 70 20.96 61.26 -40.92
C GLN A 70 19.53 61.07 -40.40
N LEU A 71 18.51 61.47 -41.17
CA LEU A 71 17.09 61.22 -40.86
C LEU A 71 16.72 59.73 -40.76
N VAL A 72 17.38 58.86 -41.51
CA VAL A 72 17.20 57.39 -41.43
C VAL A 72 17.91 56.80 -40.21
N VAL A 73 19.07 57.35 -39.82
CA VAL A 73 19.90 56.87 -38.70
C VAL A 73 19.38 57.32 -37.33
N ASP A 74 18.78 58.51 -37.23
CA ASP A 74 18.37 59.09 -35.94
C ASP A 74 17.32 58.27 -35.15
N PRO A 75 16.33 57.61 -35.78
CA PRO A 75 15.48 56.63 -35.10
C PRO A 75 16.28 55.51 -34.43
N TYR A 76 17.26 54.92 -35.13
CA TYR A 76 18.11 53.86 -34.57
C TYR A 76 19.03 54.35 -33.45
N LYS A 77 19.51 55.60 -33.51
CA LYS A 77 20.22 56.22 -32.37
C LYS A 77 19.30 56.35 -31.14
N CYS A 78 18.06 56.80 -31.34
CA CYS A 78 17.08 56.96 -30.27
C CYS A 78 16.68 55.61 -29.65
N ASP A 79 16.47 54.57 -30.46
CA ASP A 79 16.09 53.25 -29.97
C ASP A 79 17.27 52.51 -29.31
N ASN A 80 18.50 52.65 -29.83
CA ASN A 80 19.69 52.18 -29.14
C ASN A 80 19.88 52.85 -27.76
N ALA A 81 19.60 54.16 -27.65
CA ALA A 81 19.68 54.86 -26.37
C ALA A 81 18.65 54.33 -25.35
N LYS A 82 17.42 54.03 -25.78
CA LYS A 82 16.40 53.37 -24.94
C LYS A 82 16.83 51.97 -24.53
N LEU A 83 17.32 51.15 -25.46
CA LEU A 83 17.77 49.78 -25.18
C LEU A 83 18.95 49.76 -24.18
N VAL A 84 19.88 50.71 -24.27
CA VAL A 84 20.94 50.87 -23.26
C VAL A 84 20.36 51.26 -21.89
N GLN A 85 19.36 52.15 -21.84
CA GLN A 85 18.68 52.50 -20.59
C GLN A 85 17.91 51.30 -19.99
N GLU A 86 17.18 50.54 -20.80
CA GLU A 86 16.45 49.34 -20.37
C GLU A 86 17.41 48.23 -19.90
N CYS A 87 18.50 47.96 -20.62
CA CYS A 87 19.54 47.02 -20.18
C CYS A 87 20.18 47.45 -18.84
N ASN A 88 20.49 48.73 -18.66
CA ASN A 88 21.06 49.23 -17.40
C ASN A 88 20.07 49.10 -16.23
N GLN A 89 18.78 49.39 -16.47
CA GLN A 89 17.71 49.21 -15.48
C GLN A 89 17.55 47.73 -15.08
N ILE A 90 17.52 46.82 -16.06
CA ILE A 90 17.41 45.37 -15.83
C ILE A 90 18.65 44.84 -15.09
N HIS A 91 19.84 45.35 -15.39
CA HIS A 91 21.05 45.00 -14.63
C HIS A 91 20.99 45.47 -13.18
N GLN A 92 20.45 46.66 -12.90
CA GLN A 92 20.26 47.16 -11.54
C GLN A 92 19.24 46.29 -10.76
N GLU A 93 18.09 45.98 -11.36
CA GLU A 93 17.07 45.09 -10.77
C GLU A 93 17.61 43.68 -10.51
N LEU A 94 18.47 43.16 -11.39
CA LEU A 94 19.14 41.86 -11.21
C LEU A 94 20.12 41.86 -10.03
N ILE A 95 20.84 42.97 -9.81
CA ILE A 95 21.75 43.13 -8.66
C ILE A 95 20.94 43.14 -7.36
N GLU A 96 19.87 43.94 -7.28
CA GLU A 96 19.02 44.04 -6.09
C GLU A 96 18.30 42.72 -5.77
N ALA A 97 17.84 41.98 -6.79
CA ALA A 97 17.30 40.63 -6.64
C ALA A 97 18.34 39.62 -6.12
N ASN A 98 19.59 39.73 -6.58
CA ASN A 98 20.68 38.87 -6.12
C ASN A 98 21.09 39.18 -4.67
N GLU A 99 21.24 40.46 -4.29
CA GLU A 99 21.57 40.87 -2.93
C GLU A 99 20.48 40.45 -1.91
N THR A 100 19.20 40.65 -2.26
CA THR A 100 18.08 40.24 -1.41
C THR A 100 17.99 38.71 -1.26
N SER A 101 18.21 37.96 -2.33
CA SER A 101 18.33 36.50 -2.30
C SER A 101 19.52 36.03 -1.43
N GLN A 102 20.70 36.64 -1.59
CA GLN A 102 21.90 36.33 -0.81
C GLN A 102 21.69 36.63 0.69
N LYS A 103 20.97 37.72 1.02
CA LYS A 103 20.58 38.06 2.39
C LYS A 103 19.66 36.99 3.00
N GLN A 104 18.61 36.59 2.29
CA GLN A 104 17.72 35.50 2.73
C GLN A 104 18.49 34.19 2.93
N ASN A 105 19.35 33.81 1.97
CA ASN A 105 20.20 32.61 2.04
C ASN A 105 21.11 32.62 3.29
N ASN A 106 21.70 33.78 3.62
CA ASN A 106 22.49 33.96 4.82
C ASN A 106 21.66 33.88 6.11
N ASP A 107 20.41 34.36 6.12
CA ASP A 107 19.52 34.26 7.29
C ASP A 107 18.97 32.83 7.48
N TYR A 108 18.69 32.09 6.40
CA TYR A 108 18.40 30.66 6.47
C TYR A 108 19.61 29.86 7.00
N LYS A 109 20.83 30.15 6.55
CA LYS A 109 22.07 29.55 7.09
C LYS A 109 22.25 29.84 8.59
N LYS A 110 21.90 31.03 9.08
CA LYS A 110 21.88 31.32 10.52
C LYS A 110 20.83 30.50 11.27
N ARG A 111 19.64 30.31 10.69
CA ARG A 111 18.55 29.53 11.30
C ARG A 111 18.88 28.02 11.35
N ILE A 112 19.50 27.48 10.30
CA ILE A 112 19.99 26.09 10.26
C ILE A 112 20.98 25.87 11.42
N ARG A 113 22.02 26.71 11.56
CA ARG A 113 23.02 26.60 12.64
C ARG A 113 22.43 26.68 14.06
N LYS A 114 21.34 27.43 14.25
CA LYS A 114 20.60 27.44 15.52
C LYS A 114 19.90 26.11 15.77
N LEU A 115 19.17 25.59 14.79
CA LEU A 115 18.49 24.29 14.90
C LEU A 115 19.49 23.12 15.07
N GLU A 116 20.67 23.19 14.43
CA GLU A 116 21.77 22.22 14.62
C GLU A 116 22.31 22.23 16.05
N SER A 117 22.46 23.40 16.68
CA SER A 117 22.88 23.52 18.08
C SER A 117 21.78 23.10 19.07
N GLU A 118 20.53 23.51 18.83
CA GLU A 118 19.36 23.08 19.62
C GLU A 118 19.16 21.56 19.58
N LEU A 119 19.34 20.92 18.41
CA LEU A 119 19.30 19.46 18.25
C LEU A 119 20.46 18.79 19.01
N SER A 120 21.67 19.34 18.92
CA SER A 120 22.84 18.84 19.65
C SER A 120 22.65 18.86 21.17
N ASP A 121 22.11 19.96 21.70
CA ASP A 121 21.77 20.11 23.12
C ASP A 121 20.64 19.16 23.56
N GLN A 122 19.60 18.98 22.73
CA GLN A 122 18.54 18.01 22.98
C GLN A 122 19.06 16.56 22.97
N GLN A 123 19.95 16.20 22.04
CA GLN A 123 20.56 14.87 21.97
C GLN A 123 21.47 14.60 23.18
N LEU A 124 22.21 15.61 23.64
CA LEU A 124 23.04 15.55 24.83
C LEU A 124 22.19 15.45 26.12
N SER A 125 21.07 16.15 26.19
CA SER A 125 20.06 16.03 27.24
C SER A 125 19.41 14.64 27.27
N PHE A 126 18.99 14.12 26.12
CA PHE A 126 18.45 12.77 25.96
C PHE A 126 19.46 11.70 26.42
N SER A 127 20.73 11.83 26.03
CA SER A 127 21.81 10.93 26.45
C SER A 127 21.99 10.92 27.98
N LYS A 128 22.01 12.09 28.62
CA LYS A 128 22.06 12.22 30.10
C LYS A 128 20.85 11.58 30.77
N ASN A 129 19.64 11.81 30.24
CA ASN A 129 18.41 11.24 30.78
C ASN A 129 18.39 9.70 30.65
N LEU A 130 18.83 9.17 29.51
CA LEU A 130 18.95 7.72 29.27
C LEU A 130 19.99 7.08 30.22
N GLN A 131 21.12 7.76 30.49
CA GLN A 131 22.06 7.32 31.51
C GLN A 131 21.46 7.34 32.92
N ARG A 132 20.68 8.38 33.27
CA ARG A 132 20.02 8.46 34.58
C ARG A 132 18.93 7.39 34.75
N ILE A 133 18.18 7.06 33.71
CA ILE A 133 17.22 5.95 33.70
C ILE A 133 17.95 4.63 33.97
N LYS A 134 19.01 4.31 33.22
CA LYS A 134 19.82 3.09 33.44
C LYS A 134 20.40 3.01 34.86
N GLN A 135 20.86 4.14 35.40
CA GLN A 135 21.32 4.20 36.80
C GLN A 135 20.17 3.93 37.80
N LEU A 136 18.96 4.46 37.55
CA LEU A 136 17.78 4.21 38.38
C LEU A 136 17.27 2.76 38.26
N GLU A 137 17.38 2.13 37.08
CA GLU A 137 17.09 0.71 36.86
C GLU A 137 18.05 -0.18 37.66
N ILE A 138 19.35 0.14 37.65
CA ILE A 138 20.38 -0.56 38.45
C ILE A 138 20.13 -0.35 39.94
N GLU A 139 19.87 0.88 40.38
CA GLU A 139 19.48 1.19 41.77
C GLU A 139 18.21 0.42 42.19
N SER A 140 17.20 0.35 41.33
CA SER A 140 15.93 -0.36 41.56
C SER A 140 16.15 -1.87 41.64
N SER A 141 16.92 -2.45 40.71
CA SER A 141 17.32 -3.86 40.74
C SER A 141 18.07 -4.20 42.03
N ASN A 142 18.99 -3.33 42.47
CA ASN A 142 19.75 -3.52 43.70
C ASN A 142 18.88 -3.32 44.97
N LYS A 143 17.94 -2.38 44.97
CA LYS A 143 16.93 -2.22 46.04
C LYS A 143 16.02 -3.45 46.12
N SER A 144 15.54 -3.98 45.00
CA SER A 144 14.72 -5.19 44.93
C SER A 144 15.49 -6.44 45.39
N LYS A 145 16.75 -6.63 44.96
CA LYS A 145 17.64 -7.66 45.52
C LYS A 145 17.85 -7.47 47.02
N LYS A 146 17.96 -6.23 47.51
CA LYS A 146 18.16 -5.96 48.93
C LYS A 146 16.91 -6.20 49.77
N ILE A 147 15.72 -5.94 49.22
CA ILE A 147 14.44 -6.31 49.82
C ILE A 147 14.34 -7.84 49.91
N LEU A 148 14.67 -8.57 48.84
CA LEU A 148 14.70 -10.04 48.84
C LEU A 148 15.71 -10.59 49.87
N GLU A 149 16.90 -10.00 49.95
CA GLU A 149 17.89 -10.28 51.00
C GLU A 149 17.33 -10.03 52.40
N LEU A 150 16.66 -8.89 52.63
CA LEU A 150 16.17 -8.51 53.96
C LEU A 150 14.98 -9.36 54.38
N GLN A 151 14.08 -9.72 53.46
CA GLN A 151 13.04 -10.73 53.68
C GLN A 151 13.65 -12.09 54.03
N GLY A 152 14.75 -12.48 53.38
CA GLY A 152 15.53 -13.68 53.74
C GLY A 152 16.39 -13.53 55.01
N LYS A 153 16.62 -12.31 55.49
CA LYS A 153 17.45 -11.98 56.68
C LYS A 153 16.64 -11.40 57.84
N CYS A 154 15.30 -11.51 57.80
CA CYS A 154 14.42 -11.37 58.96
C CYS A 154 14.61 -12.55 59.92
N CYS A 155 15.81 -12.63 60.50
CA CYS A 155 16.18 -13.63 61.49
C CYS A 155 15.38 -13.43 62.78
N LYS A 156 15.06 -14.56 63.41
CA LYS A 156 14.46 -14.69 64.74
C LYS A 156 15.09 -13.72 65.75
N PRO A 157 14.30 -12.96 66.53
CA PRO A 157 14.80 -12.31 67.74
C PRO A 157 15.27 -13.35 68.76
N ILE A 158 16.40 -13.06 69.40
CA ILE A 158 16.95 -13.71 70.59
C ILE A 158 17.53 -12.53 71.42
N VAL A 159 17.44 -12.43 72.75
CA VAL A 159 17.16 -13.43 73.80
C VAL A 159 16.32 -12.75 74.91
N ASN A 160 15.44 -13.49 75.61
CA ASN A 160 15.56 -13.63 77.07
C ASN A 160 14.59 -14.67 77.68
N ASN A 161 15.21 -15.65 78.34
CA ASN A 161 14.75 -16.54 79.40
C ASN A 161 13.45 -17.39 79.30
N ILE A 162 13.72 -18.70 79.20
CA ILE A 162 13.22 -19.77 80.09
C ILE A 162 11.72 -20.16 79.98
N ASN A 163 11.51 -21.27 79.23
CA ASN A 163 10.55 -22.37 79.49
C ASN A 163 9.02 -22.07 79.45
N LEU A 164 8.16 -22.92 78.84
CA LEU A 164 8.37 -24.14 78.04
C LEU A 164 7.10 -24.46 77.19
N ALA A 165 7.29 -24.88 75.92
CA ALA A 165 6.34 -25.67 75.09
C ALA A 165 4.92 -25.07 74.81
N THR A 166 4.21 -25.36 73.70
CA THR A 166 4.06 -26.64 72.97
C THR A 166 3.65 -26.50 71.49
N LYS A 167 4.03 -27.52 70.67
CA LYS A 167 3.33 -28.11 69.48
C LYS A 167 2.93 -27.14 68.33
N LYS A 168 3.44 -27.20 67.08
CA LYS A 168 3.78 -28.28 66.10
C LYS A 168 2.62 -29.13 65.54
N ARG A 169 2.22 -28.84 64.28
CA ARG A 169 1.93 -29.76 63.15
C ARG A 169 2.00 -28.90 61.86
N SER A 170 2.93 -29.08 60.90
CA SER A 170 3.30 -30.21 60.02
C SER A 170 2.49 -30.28 58.71
N CYS A 171 3.08 -29.82 57.59
CA CYS A 171 2.57 -30.05 56.24
C CYS A 171 3.74 -30.33 55.27
N TYR A 172 3.79 -31.57 54.76
CA TYR A 172 4.67 -32.11 53.71
C TYR A 172 4.10 -33.51 53.33
N PRO A 173 4.38 -34.08 52.14
CA PRO A 173 4.00 -33.52 50.85
C PRO A 173 3.31 -34.58 49.95
N LEU A 174 2.19 -34.25 49.29
CA LEU A 174 1.56 -35.20 48.35
C LEU A 174 2.13 -35.06 46.93
N ARG A 175 2.58 -36.19 46.38
CA ARG A 175 3.07 -36.33 45.00
C ARG A 175 1.90 -36.33 44.01
N ARG A 176 2.15 -35.87 42.78
CA ARG A 176 1.27 -36.12 41.63
C ARG A 176 1.31 -37.62 41.28
N PRO A 177 0.17 -38.28 41.01
CA PRO A 177 0.17 -39.62 40.41
C PRO A 177 0.77 -39.61 38.99
N ILE A 178 1.33 -40.75 38.58
CA ILE A 178 1.74 -41.05 37.22
C ILE A 178 1.15 -42.42 36.87
N LEU A 179 0.36 -42.47 35.80
CA LEU A 179 -0.02 -43.66 35.03
C LEU A 179 0.02 -43.20 33.57
N GLU A 180 0.98 -43.68 32.77
CA GLU A 180 0.92 -44.93 32.00
C GLU A 180 0.08 -44.79 30.72
N ALA A 181 0.80 -44.69 29.60
CA ALA A 181 0.33 -44.90 28.24
C ALA A 181 1.42 -45.71 27.51
N GLU A 182 1.01 -46.67 26.68
CA GLU A 182 1.90 -47.74 26.19
C GLU A 182 2.82 -47.31 25.03
N SER A 183 3.69 -48.23 24.59
CA SER A 183 4.87 -47.91 23.77
C SER A 183 4.92 -48.61 22.41
N PHE A 184 5.31 -47.85 21.38
CA PHE A 184 5.86 -48.28 20.07
C PHE A 184 4.88 -48.90 19.03
N PRO A 185 5.23 -48.93 17.71
CA PRO A 185 6.54 -48.60 17.10
C PRO A 185 6.59 -47.55 15.96
N LYS A 186 7.66 -46.73 16.03
CA LYS A 186 8.55 -46.23 14.95
C LYS A 186 8.05 -46.22 13.48
N SER A 187 8.16 -45.05 12.83
CA SER A 187 8.61 -44.97 11.43
C SER A 187 9.43 -43.71 11.12
N ILE A 188 10.67 -43.94 10.68
CA ILE A 188 11.52 -43.19 9.72
C ILE A 188 11.62 -41.65 9.80
N SER A 189 12.87 -41.21 9.99
CA SER A 189 13.41 -39.85 9.95
C SER A 189 13.23 -39.10 8.62
N THR A 190 13.08 -37.77 8.68
CA THR A 190 13.85 -36.83 7.82
C THR A 190 13.90 -35.41 8.40
N SER A 191 15.07 -35.03 8.92
CA SER A 191 15.72 -33.71 8.84
C SER A 191 14.95 -32.45 8.40
N THR A 192 15.01 -31.37 9.19
CA THR A 192 15.87 -30.17 8.92
C THR A 192 15.48 -28.95 9.79
N THR A 193 16.49 -28.11 10.13
CA THR A 193 16.41 -26.74 10.72
C THR A 193 15.74 -26.51 12.09
N ASN A 194 16.51 -25.91 13.00
CA ASN A 194 16.01 -25.27 14.22
C ASN A 194 15.41 -23.89 13.89
N PHE A 195 14.27 -23.53 14.47
CA PHE A 195 13.88 -22.14 14.71
C PHE A 195 13.36 -21.97 16.13
N SER A 196 13.75 -20.88 16.79
CA SER A 196 13.42 -20.64 18.21
C SER A 196 12.11 -19.87 18.34
N SER A 197 11.04 -20.57 18.72
CA SER A 197 9.79 -19.96 19.16
C SER A 197 9.90 -19.56 20.64
N LYS A 198 10.04 -18.25 20.90
CA LYS A 198 9.81 -17.71 22.24
C LYS A 198 8.32 -17.79 22.54
N SER A 199 7.96 -18.46 23.64
CA SER A 199 6.62 -18.37 24.22
C SER A 199 6.34 -16.94 24.66
N VAL A 200 5.28 -16.33 24.11
CA VAL A 200 4.73 -15.06 24.59
C VAL A 200 3.58 -15.39 25.53
N GLU A 201 3.59 -14.84 26.74
CA GLU A 201 2.48 -14.99 27.69
C GLU A 201 1.22 -14.26 27.21
N PRO A 202 0.00 -14.72 27.53
CA PRO A 202 -1.23 -14.05 27.12
C PRO A 202 -1.37 -12.67 27.80
N CYS A 203 -1.01 -11.61 27.08
CA CYS A 203 -1.32 -10.25 27.50
C CYS A 203 -2.82 -9.99 27.30
N VAL A 204 -3.52 -9.56 28.35
CA VAL A 204 -4.90 -9.06 28.23
C VAL A 204 -4.82 -7.64 27.67
N ILE A 205 -4.91 -7.54 26.35
CA ILE A 205 -4.84 -6.28 25.62
C ILE A 205 -6.22 -5.62 25.64
N ASP A 206 -6.27 -4.37 26.08
CA ASP A 206 -7.48 -3.55 25.98
C ASP A 206 -7.69 -3.07 24.54
N PHE A 207 -8.60 -3.74 23.84
CA PHE A 207 -9.00 -3.41 22.48
C PHE A 207 -9.68 -2.03 22.36
N VAL A 208 -10.29 -1.50 23.44
CA VAL A 208 -10.88 -0.15 23.43
C VAL A 208 -9.77 0.89 23.44
N SER A 209 -8.80 0.78 24.35
CA SER A 209 -7.61 1.65 24.36
C SER A 209 -6.82 1.60 23.04
N MET A 210 -6.71 0.42 22.41
CA MET A 210 -6.11 0.32 21.07
C MET A 210 -6.95 1.01 19.97
N ALA A 211 -8.27 0.89 20.01
CA ALA A 211 -9.16 1.55 19.07
C ALA A 211 -9.09 3.08 19.22
N ASP A 212 -9.19 3.60 20.45
CA ASP A 212 -9.06 5.03 20.75
C ASP A 212 -7.70 5.59 20.34
N HIS A 213 -6.61 4.86 20.59
CA HIS A 213 -5.29 5.26 20.13
C HIS A 213 -5.20 5.27 18.60
N ARG A 214 -5.79 4.30 17.90
CA ARG A 214 -5.82 4.28 16.43
C ARG A 214 -6.68 5.41 15.86
N ILE A 215 -7.83 5.70 16.47
CA ILE A 215 -8.71 6.83 16.12
C ILE A 215 -7.98 8.16 16.34
N SER A 216 -7.26 8.33 17.45
CA SER A 216 -6.45 9.53 17.71
C SER A 216 -5.34 9.70 16.67
N CYS A 217 -4.59 8.64 16.36
CA CYS A 217 -3.54 8.68 15.34
C CYS A 217 -4.09 9.02 13.95
N LEU A 218 -5.20 8.38 13.52
CA LEU A 218 -5.86 8.70 12.26
C LEU A 218 -6.43 10.13 12.23
N SER A 219 -6.95 10.63 13.37
CA SER A 219 -7.44 12.02 13.47
C SER A 219 -6.31 13.03 13.32
N ASN A 220 -5.16 12.77 13.94
CA ASN A 220 -3.95 13.59 13.83
C ASN A 220 -3.37 13.57 12.40
N GLU A 221 -3.45 12.43 11.72
CA GLU A 221 -3.07 12.25 10.31
C GLU A 221 -4.01 13.04 9.38
N ILE A 222 -5.33 12.97 9.62
CA ILE A 222 -6.33 13.78 8.91
C ILE A 222 -6.13 15.29 9.13
N THR A 223 -5.71 15.73 10.32
CA THR A 223 -5.41 17.17 10.54
C THR A 223 -4.16 17.62 9.78
N LYS A 224 -3.10 16.81 9.74
CA LYS A 224 -1.89 17.12 8.96
C LYS A 224 -2.18 17.21 7.46
N LEU A 225 -2.88 16.21 6.92
CA LEU A 225 -3.27 16.20 5.50
C LEU A 225 -4.15 17.41 5.12
N LYS A 226 -4.98 17.92 6.04
CA LYS A 226 -5.75 19.16 5.84
C LYS A 226 -4.87 20.42 5.85
N GLU A 227 -3.87 20.48 6.72
CA GLU A 227 -2.90 21.58 6.79
C GLU A 227 -1.99 21.61 5.56
N GLU A 228 -1.50 20.45 5.11
CA GLU A 228 -0.76 20.29 3.86
C GLU A 228 -1.60 20.67 2.63
N LEU A 229 -2.87 20.27 2.58
CA LEU A 229 -3.81 20.67 1.51
C LEU A 229 -4.04 22.19 1.50
N PHE A 230 -4.20 22.82 2.67
CA PHE A 230 -4.30 24.28 2.79
C PHE A 230 -3.04 24.98 2.25
N ILE A 231 -1.85 24.55 2.69
CA ILE A 231 -0.56 25.11 2.24
C ILE A 231 -0.39 24.93 0.73
N ASN A 232 -0.77 23.78 0.17
CA ASN A 232 -0.71 23.53 -1.27
C ASN A 232 -1.68 24.42 -2.06
N ASN A 233 -2.87 24.71 -1.53
CA ASN A 233 -3.80 25.67 -2.14
C ASN A 233 -3.24 27.09 -2.17
N GLU A 234 -2.58 27.56 -1.11
CA GLU A 234 -1.95 28.89 -1.10
C GLU A 234 -0.79 28.99 -2.10
N HIS A 235 0.00 27.91 -2.26
CA HIS A 235 1.01 27.83 -3.33
C HIS A 235 0.38 27.88 -4.72
N ILE A 236 -0.74 27.18 -4.94
CA ILE A 236 -1.48 27.21 -6.22
C ILE A 236 -2.01 28.61 -6.54
N GLU A 237 -2.59 29.34 -5.57
CA GLU A 237 -3.04 30.72 -5.80
C GLU A 237 -1.87 31.70 -6.02
N SER A 238 -0.74 31.52 -5.32
CA SER A 238 0.49 32.29 -5.58
C SER A 238 1.01 32.07 -7.00
N LEU A 239 1.04 30.82 -7.47
CA LEU A 239 1.44 30.48 -8.84
C LEU A 239 0.45 31.01 -9.89
N LYS A 240 -0.86 30.96 -9.64
CA LYS A 240 -1.88 31.60 -10.51
C LYS A 240 -1.67 33.10 -10.61
N LEU A 241 -1.36 33.78 -9.49
CA LEU A 241 -1.09 35.22 -9.47
C LEU A 241 0.17 35.58 -10.27
N GLN A 242 1.24 34.80 -10.12
CA GLN A 242 2.47 34.97 -10.92
C GLN A 242 2.25 34.69 -12.41
N LEU A 243 1.46 33.67 -12.76
CA LEU A 243 1.12 33.36 -14.15
C LEU A 243 0.26 34.48 -14.78
N ASN A 244 -0.62 35.12 -14.00
CA ASN A 244 -1.39 36.29 -14.42
C ASN A 244 -0.49 37.53 -14.67
N THR A 245 0.49 37.81 -13.81
CA THR A 245 1.43 38.93 -14.05
C THR A 245 2.33 38.66 -15.26
N LYS A 246 2.82 37.42 -15.45
CA LYS A 246 3.55 37.02 -16.66
C LYS A 246 2.70 37.12 -17.92
N ASN A 247 1.42 36.73 -17.90
CA ASN A 247 0.52 36.88 -19.05
C ASN A 247 0.24 38.34 -19.43
N LYS A 248 0.13 39.24 -18.43
CA LYS A 248 0.04 40.69 -18.67
C LYS A 248 1.31 41.22 -19.33
N GLU A 249 2.47 40.78 -18.88
CA GLU A 249 3.76 41.18 -19.47
C GLU A 249 3.97 40.62 -20.89
N VAL A 250 3.63 39.35 -21.14
CA VAL A 250 3.61 38.77 -22.50
C VAL A 250 2.66 39.57 -23.42
N SER A 251 1.55 40.06 -22.89
CA SER A 251 0.60 40.92 -23.64
C SER A 251 1.19 42.32 -23.92
N ARG A 252 1.93 42.91 -22.97
CA ARG A 252 2.68 44.16 -23.16
C ARG A 252 3.74 44.01 -24.25
N LEU A 253 4.56 42.97 -24.15
CA LEU A 253 5.64 42.67 -25.09
C LEU A 253 5.11 42.37 -26.50
N LYS A 254 4.05 41.58 -26.64
CA LYS A 254 3.37 41.37 -27.94
C LYS A 254 2.94 42.69 -28.57
N LYS A 255 2.32 43.59 -27.79
CA LYS A 255 1.86 44.89 -28.28
C LYS A 255 2.99 45.86 -28.65
N MET A 256 4.21 45.65 -28.14
CA MET A 256 5.41 46.35 -28.61
C MET A 256 5.97 45.73 -29.90
N LEU A 257 5.93 44.40 -30.03
CA LEU A 257 6.39 43.66 -31.22
C LEU A 257 5.47 43.84 -32.44
N GLU A 258 4.18 44.13 -32.23
CA GLU A 258 3.21 44.46 -33.28
C GLU A 258 3.53 45.78 -34.05
N GLY A 259 4.55 46.54 -33.63
CA GLY A 259 5.02 47.76 -34.30
C GLY A 259 6.10 47.58 -35.39
N GLY A 260 6.57 46.36 -35.66
CA GLY A 260 7.65 46.10 -36.62
C GLY A 260 7.25 46.26 -38.10
N ARG A 261 8.06 46.96 -38.90
CA ARG A 261 7.85 47.05 -40.37
C ARG A 261 8.12 45.68 -41.05
N PRO A 262 7.24 45.19 -41.95
CA PRO A 262 7.45 43.90 -42.62
C PRO A 262 8.64 43.89 -43.60
N CYS A 263 9.37 42.77 -43.65
CA CYS A 263 10.54 42.57 -44.54
C CYS A 263 10.22 42.57 -46.05
N ALA A 264 8.94 42.65 -46.45
CA ALA A 264 8.49 42.57 -47.83
C ALA A 264 8.98 43.74 -48.73
N SER A 265 9.43 44.85 -48.15
CA SER A 265 9.92 46.04 -48.89
C SER A 265 11.38 45.96 -49.33
N ILE A 266 12.13 44.90 -48.99
CA ILE A 266 13.60 44.86 -49.17
C ILE A 266 14.03 44.14 -50.46
N ASN A 267 13.25 43.18 -50.97
CA ASN A 267 13.64 42.33 -52.12
C ASN A 267 13.09 42.82 -53.48
N LYS A 268 12.94 44.13 -53.67
CA LYS A 268 12.50 44.75 -54.94
C LYS A 268 13.31 45.97 -55.36
N ASP A 269 14.62 45.91 -55.15
CA ASP A 269 15.63 46.33 -56.14
C ASP A 269 16.96 45.65 -55.79
N HIS A 270 17.14 44.42 -56.29
CA HIS A 270 18.33 43.60 -56.05
C HIS A 270 19.44 43.93 -57.04
N CYS A 271 20.69 43.93 -56.54
CA CYS A 271 21.95 43.84 -57.29
C CYS A 271 22.29 45.08 -58.16
N CYS A 272 23.52 45.60 -58.17
CA CYS A 272 24.79 44.87 -58.13
C CYS A 272 25.92 45.60 -57.36
N VAL A 273 26.76 44.78 -56.70
CA VAL A 273 28.24 44.80 -56.79
C VAL A 273 28.93 46.18 -56.83
N ARG A 274 29.45 46.60 -55.65
CA ARG A 274 30.75 47.29 -55.56
C ARG A 274 31.84 46.35 -56.14
N PRO A 275 32.85 46.84 -56.87
CA PRO A 275 33.94 47.53 -56.16
C PRO A 275 34.72 48.63 -56.92
N GLU A 276 35.53 49.36 -56.12
CA GLU A 276 36.65 50.28 -56.42
C GLU A 276 36.52 51.36 -57.53
N LEU A 277 36.90 52.64 -57.35
CA LEU A 277 38.06 53.24 -56.65
C LEU A 277 39.43 52.85 -57.23
N LEU A 278 39.72 53.28 -58.46
CA LEU A 278 41.12 53.36 -58.92
C LEU A 278 41.39 54.59 -59.81
N ASN A 279 41.61 55.77 -59.20
CA ASN A 279 42.59 56.78 -59.66
C ASN A 279 42.65 58.05 -58.76
N GLU A 280 42.96 57.94 -57.45
CA GLU A 280 43.62 59.09 -56.78
C GLU A 280 44.62 58.76 -55.63
N TYR A 281 45.14 57.52 -55.57
CA TYR A 281 46.34 57.19 -54.77
C TYR A 281 47.64 57.21 -55.59
N LYS A 282 47.66 57.94 -56.71
CA LYS A 282 48.64 57.76 -57.80
C LYS A 282 49.99 58.47 -57.61
N ARG A 283 50.43 58.68 -56.36
CA ARG A 283 51.74 59.28 -56.04
C ARG A 283 52.51 58.68 -54.85
N ASN A 284 51.95 57.75 -54.07
CA ASN A 284 52.70 56.91 -53.12
C ASN A 284 51.82 55.76 -52.59
N ALA A 285 52.01 54.56 -53.12
CA ALA A 285 51.53 53.28 -52.58
C ALA A 285 52.38 52.16 -53.22
N ASN A 286 52.70 51.09 -52.47
CA ASN A 286 53.60 50.04 -52.96
C ASN A 286 52.83 48.93 -53.68
N CYS A 287 53.53 48.14 -54.49
CA CYS A 287 52.92 47.04 -55.26
C CYS A 287 52.24 46.00 -54.36
N ASP A 288 52.80 45.75 -53.18
CA ASP A 288 52.32 44.76 -52.22
C ASP A 288 50.94 45.10 -51.64
N ASP A 289 50.60 46.37 -51.46
CA ASP A 289 49.37 46.79 -50.77
C ASP A 289 48.10 46.36 -51.53
N PHE A 290 48.12 46.45 -52.87
CA PHE A 290 47.00 46.01 -53.71
C PHE A 290 46.84 44.49 -53.70
N LEU A 291 47.95 43.75 -53.78
CA LEU A 291 47.93 42.28 -53.67
C LEU A 291 47.43 41.84 -52.30
N ASN A 292 47.89 42.47 -51.22
CA ASN A 292 47.43 42.20 -49.85
C ASN A 292 45.92 42.45 -49.69
N VAL A 293 45.38 43.54 -50.24
CA VAL A 293 43.93 43.83 -50.20
C VAL A 293 43.13 42.82 -51.02
N GLN A 294 43.59 42.43 -52.22
CA GLN A 294 42.86 41.46 -53.03
C GLN A 294 42.92 40.03 -52.44
N GLN A 295 44.07 39.65 -51.85
CA GLN A 295 44.22 38.39 -51.10
C GLN A 295 43.32 38.39 -49.85
N SER A 296 43.23 39.52 -49.14
CA SER A 296 42.35 39.72 -47.99
C SER A 296 40.88 39.57 -48.37
N LYS A 297 40.42 40.23 -49.46
CA LYS A 297 39.05 40.08 -49.98
C LYS A 297 38.70 38.61 -50.25
N LEU A 298 39.58 37.87 -50.93
CA LEU A 298 39.33 36.48 -51.30
C LEU A 298 39.27 35.57 -50.06
N ASN A 299 40.14 35.81 -49.07
CA ASN A 299 40.05 35.16 -47.76
C ASN A 299 38.73 35.48 -47.02
N MET A 300 38.26 36.74 -47.04
CA MET A 300 37.00 37.12 -46.39
C MET A 300 35.77 36.53 -47.09
N GLU A 301 35.78 36.44 -48.42
CA GLU A 301 34.73 35.75 -49.20
C GLU A 301 34.70 34.25 -48.90
N GLN A 302 35.87 33.60 -48.75
CA GLN A 302 35.95 32.20 -48.32
C GLN A 302 35.46 32.02 -46.88
N GLN A 303 35.91 32.86 -45.93
CA GLN A 303 35.46 32.80 -44.53
C GLN A 303 33.95 32.99 -44.39
N LEU A 304 33.35 33.91 -45.17
CA LEU A 304 31.90 34.11 -45.22
C LEU A 304 31.17 32.85 -45.71
N LYS A 305 31.70 32.21 -46.76
CA LYS A 305 31.13 30.96 -47.31
C LYS A 305 31.25 29.79 -46.35
N GLU A 306 32.39 29.68 -45.65
CA GLU A 306 32.57 28.68 -44.59
C GLU A 306 31.67 28.94 -43.38
N ALA A 307 31.45 30.20 -42.99
CA ALA A 307 30.53 30.57 -41.92
C ALA A 307 29.07 30.24 -42.28
N LEU A 308 28.65 30.51 -43.53
CA LEU A 308 27.33 30.11 -44.04
C LEU A 308 27.14 28.59 -44.05
N ASN A 309 28.14 27.82 -44.49
CA ASN A 309 28.09 26.36 -44.43
C ASN A 309 27.94 25.87 -42.98
N LYS A 310 28.78 26.38 -42.06
CA LYS A 310 28.70 26.06 -40.61
C LYS A 310 27.33 26.45 -40.01
N GLN A 311 26.71 27.54 -40.46
CA GLN A 311 25.36 27.94 -40.05
C GLN A 311 24.29 26.98 -40.60
N HIS A 312 24.40 26.52 -41.85
CA HIS A 312 23.49 25.53 -42.43
C HIS A 312 23.63 24.16 -41.73
N ASP A 313 24.85 23.72 -41.42
CA ASP A 313 25.11 22.48 -40.66
C ASP A 313 24.52 22.57 -39.24
N ALA A 314 24.73 23.69 -38.55
CA ALA A 314 24.14 23.93 -37.22
C ALA A 314 22.60 23.98 -37.28
N MET A 315 22.02 24.58 -38.32
CA MET A 315 20.57 24.60 -38.52
C MET A 315 20.01 23.21 -38.84
N ALA A 316 20.71 22.39 -39.63
CA ALA A 316 20.33 21.02 -39.90
C ALA A 316 20.43 20.12 -38.66
N GLN A 317 21.41 20.36 -37.77
CA GLN A 317 21.49 19.70 -36.47
C GLN A 317 20.35 20.16 -35.55
N ALA A 318 20.05 21.46 -35.48
CA ALA A 318 18.95 21.99 -34.70
C ALA A 318 17.58 21.45 -35.15
N MET A 319 17.35 21.29 -36.46
CA MET A 319 16.15 20.65 -37.01
C MET A 319 16.03 19.17 -36.56
N LYS A 320 17.11 18.38 -36.66
CA LYS A 320 17.12 16.98 -36.18
C LYS A 320 16.89 16.86 -34.67
N LEU A 321 17.44 17.80 -33.89
CA LEU A 321 17.19 17.87 -32.45
C LEU A 321 15.73 18.26 -32.14
N ALA A 322 15.12 19.17 -32.92
CA ALA A 322 13.72 19.52 -32.79
C ALA A 322 12.78 18.34 -33.16
N GLU A 323 13.13 17.56 -34.19
CA GLU A 323 12.43 16.32 -34.54
C GLU A 323 12.56 15.28 -33.43
N ARG A 324 13.77 15.00 -32.92
CA ARG A 324 13.96 14.06 -31.81
C ARG A 324 13.29 14.51 -30.52
N ASN A 325 13.28 15.81 -30.21
CA ASN A 325 12.53 16.35 -29.06
C ASN A 325 11.01 16.16 -29.23
N LYS A 326 10.48 16.30 -30.45
CA LYS A 326 9.07 16.03 -30.75
C LYS A 326 8.72 14.54 -30.66
N GLU A 327 9.64 13.64 -31.02
CA GLU A 327 9.51 12.20 -30.77
C GLU A 327 9.50 11.90 -29.27
N LEU A 328 10.49 12.40 -28.51
CA LEU A 328 10.57 12.28 -27.05
C LEU A 328 9.32 12.81 -26.34
N GLU A 329 8.76 13.94 -26.80
CA GLU A 329 7.47 14.45 -26.32
C GLU A 329 6.31 13.47 -26.55
N ASN A 330 6.30 12.73 -27.66
CA ASN A 330 5.26 11.75 -27.97
C ASN A 330 5.48 10.43 -27.20
N GLU A 331 6.74 10.03 -26.99
CA GLU A 331 7.14 8.94 -26.10
C GLU A 331 6.67 9.23 -24.68
N LEU A 332 6.94 10.42 -24.13
CA LEU A 332 6.47 10.86 -22.81
C LEU A 332 4.94 10.79 -22.70
N LYS A 333 4.23 11.40 -23.67
CA LYS A 333 2.75 11.40 -23.72
C LYS A 333 2.15 10.01 -23.93
N SER A 334 2.95 9.01 -24.30
CA SER A 334 2.56 7.59 -24.34
C SER A 334 2.77 6.92 -22.97
N VAL A 335 3.90 7.18 -22.32
CA VAL A 335 4.20 6.74 -20.94
C VAL A 335 3.19 7.29 -19.95
N ASP A 336 2.78 8.56 -20.06
CA ASP A 336 1.74 9.18 -19.22
C ASP A 336 0.41 8.40 -19.32
N ARG A 337 -0.02 8.07 -20.55
CA ARG A 337 -1.26 7.30 -20.80
C ARG A 337 -1.16 5.88 -20.27
N MET A 338 0.00 5.24 -20.45
CA MET A 338 0.25 3.89 -19.93
C MET A 338 0.23 3.88 -18.40
N THR A 339 0.80 4.91 -17.76
CA THR A 339 0.79 5.08 -16.30
C THR A 339 -0.63 5.27 -15.78
N LEU A 340 -1.43 6.14 -16.41
CA LEU A 340 -2.84 6.35 -16.06
C LEU A 340 -3.70 5.10 -16.30
N ALA A 341 -3.40 4.30 -17.32
CA ALA A 341 -4.09 3.03 -17.56
C ALA A 341 -3.76 1.98 -16.48
N VAL A 342 -2.47 1.82 -16.15
CA VAL A 342 -2.02 0.93 -15.06
C VAL A 342 -2.60 1.38 -13.72
N GLU A 343 -2.66 2.69 -13.44
CA GLU A 343 -3.28 3.22 -12.23
C GLU A 343 -4.79 2.90 -12.17
N ALA A 344 -5.50 3.03 -13.30
CA ALA A 344 -6.92 2.69 -13.39
C ALA A 344 -7.17 1.17 -13.18
N ASP A 345 -6.35 0.31 -13.77
CA ASP A 345 -6.44 -1.15 -13.61
C ASP A 345 -6.08 -1.58 -12.17
N CYS A 346 -5.03 -1.01 -11.57
CA CYS A 346 -4.70 -1.22 -10.16
C CYS A 346 -5.84 -0.79 -9.24
N ASN A 347 -6.44 0.39 -9.46
CA ASN A 347 -7.59 0.87 -8.69
C ASN A 347 -8.83 -0.04 -8.86
N SER A 348 -9.04 -0.60 -10.06
CA SER A 348 -10.08 -1.59 -10.33
C SER A 348 -9.85 -2.88 -9.54
N THR A 349 -8.63 -3.43 -9.58
CA THR A 349 -8.23 -4.65 -8.87
C THR A 349 -8.28 -4.48 -7.34
N VAL A 350 -7.84 -3.34 -6.81
CA VAL A 350 -7.98 -3.00 -5.37
C VAL A 350 -9.45 -2.94 -4.96
N LYS A 351 -10.31 -2.34 -5.79
CA LYS A 351 -11.76 -2.29 -5.55
C LYS A 351 -12.40 -3.68 -5.57
N GLU A 352 -11.99 -4.56 -6.48
CA GLU A 352 -12.47 -5.94 -6.56
C GLU A 352 -12.00 -6.79 -5.37
N ASN A 353 -10.72 -6.67 -4.99
CA ASN A 353 -10.17 -7.31 -3.80
C ASN A 353 -10.85 -6.83 -2.51
N ASN A 354 -11.16 -5.54 -2.36
CA ASN A 354 -11.92 -5.04 -1.21
C ASN A 354 -13.33 -5.66 -1.13
N LYS A 355 -14.07 -5.76 -2.25
CA LYS A 355 -15.37 -6.49 -2.28
C LYS A 355 -15.21 -7.97 -1.91
N ARG A 356 -14.06 -8.58 -2.20
CA ARG A 356 -13.79 -9.97 -1.80
C ARG A 356 -13.50 -10.08 -0.30
N VAL A 357 -12.70 -9.17 0.25
CA VAL A 357 -12.40 -9.14 1.69
C VAL A 357 -13.69 -8.99 2.50
N PHE A 358 -14.61 -8.09 2.12
CA PHE A 358 -15.93 -7.99 2.75
C PHE A 358 -16.71 -9.32 2.70
N ARG A 359 -16.80 -9.97 1.54
CA ARG A 359 -17.47 -11.29 1.38
C ARG A 359 -16.77 -12.45 2.11
N LEU A 360 -15.50 -12.30 2.49
CA LEU A 360 -14.77 -13.25 3.33
C LEU A 360 -14.93 -12.96 4.83
N GLN A 361 -15.10 -11.69 5.22
CA GLN A 361 -15.43 -11.28 6.58
C GLN A 361 -16.86 -11.72 6.94
N GLU A 362 -17.84 -11.46 6.07
CA GLU A 362 -19.23 -11.92 6.20
C GLU A 362 -19.30 -13.45 6.41
N LYS A 363 -18.62 -14.23 5.55
CA LYS A 363 -18.52 -15.69 5.72
C LYS A 363 -17.79 -16.14 6.99
N LEU A 364 -16.85 -15.35 7.50
CA LEU A 364 -16.14 -15.66 8.76
C LEU A 364 -17.05 -15.41 9.96
N GLU A 365 -17.84 -14.34 9.94
CA GLU A 365 -18.85 -14.04 10.96
C GLU A 365 -19.97 -15.10 10.98
N ASP A 366 -20.47 -15.51 9.81
CA ASP A 366 -21.40 -16.65 9.66
C ASP A 366 -20.83 -17.94 10.26
N LEU A 367 -19.57 -18.27 9.98
CA LEU A 367 -18.93 -19.47 10.52
C LEU A 367 -18.66 -19.37 12.03
N MET A 368 -18.33 -18.18 12.54
CA MET A 368 -18.16 -17.94 13.98
C MET A 368 -19.49 -18.10 14.73
N THR A 369 -20.61 -17.59 14.20
CA THR A 369 -21.93 -17.82 14.83
C THR A 369 -22.33 -19.29 14.80
N GLN A 370 -22.09 -20.01 13.70
CA GLN A 370 -22.33 -21.46 13.61
C GLN A 370 -21.48 -22.26 14.60
N VAL A 371 -20.19 -21.94 14.75
CA VAL A 371 -19.33 -22.56 15.77
C VAL A 371 -19.91 -22.31 17.16
N HIS A 372 -20.33 -21.08 17.47
CA HIS A 372 -20.85 -20.75 18.80
C HIS A 372 -22.20 -21.43 19.09
N VAL A 373 -23.05 -21.66 18.09
CA VAL A 373 -24.26 -22.50 18.23
C VAL A 373 -23.87 -23.95 18.54
N LEU A 374 -22.92 -24.53 17.81
CA LEU A 374 -22.44 -25.90 18.03
C LEU A 374 -21.71 -26.08 19.38
N GLU A 375 -21.02 -25.06 19.88
CA GLU A 375 -20.45 -25.05 21.23
C GLU A 375 -21.54 -25.11 22.31
N ASN A 376 -22.62 -24.35 22.15
CA ASN A 376 -23.76 -24.36 23.07
C ASN A 376 -24.53 -25.68 23.02
N GLU A 377 -24.79 -26.22 21.81
CA GLU A 377 -25.35 -27.56 21.59
C GLU A 377 -24.54 -28.63 22.33
N LEU A 378 -23.22 -28.60 22.19
CA LEU A 378 -22.30 -29.54 22.83
C LEU A 378 -22.25 -29.37 24.36
N ILE A 379 -22.47 -28.15 24.88
CA ILE A 379 -22.65 -27.90 26.33
C ILE A 379 -23.97 -28.46 26.84
N ILE A 380 -25.07 -28.35 26.08
CA ILE A 380 -26.38 -28.93 26.43
C ILE A 380 -26.28 -30.46 26.46
N GLN A 381 -25.78 -31.08 25.38
CA GLN A 381 -25.57 -32.53 25.29
C GLN A 381 -24.67 -33.07 26.42
N ARG A 382 -23.66 -32.31 26.86
CA ARG A 382 -22.84 -32.67 28.02
C ARG A 382 -23.60 -32.63 29.36
N ARG A 383 -24.59 -31.76 29.51
CA ARG A 383 -25.45 -31.68 30.71
C ARG A 383 -26.46 -32.83 30.74
N GLU A 384 -27.18 -33.05 29.64
CA GLU A 384 -28.13 -34.16 29.48
C GLU A 384 -27.42 -35.52 29.74
N ALA A 385 -26.25 -35.73 29.15
CA ALA A 385 -25.43 -36.93 29.38
C ALA A 385 -24.82 -37.04 30.79
N GLN A 386 -24.84 -35.98 31.61
CA GLN A 386 -24.46 -36.01 33.02
C GLN A 386 -25.67 -36.30 33.93
N GLU A 387 -26.86 -35.87 33.53
CA GLU A 387 -28.09 -36.05 34.31
C GLU A 387 -28.65 -37.46 34.13
N LEU A 388 -28.66 -37.99 32.90
CA LEU A 388 -28.94 -39.42 32.64
C LEU A 388 -27.98 -40.39 33.37
N ARG A 389 -26.77 -39.95 33.73
CA ARG A 389 -25.86 -40.73 34.59
C ARG A 389 -26.28 -40.68 36.06
N ALA A 390 -26.69 -39.51 36.56
CA ALA A 390 -27.18 -39.35 37.91
C ALA A 390 -28.48 -40.16 38.15
N ASP A 391 -29.40 -40.15 37.19
CA ASP A 391 -30.65 -40.93 37.24
C ASP A 391 -30.41 -42.44 37.20
N LEU A 392 -29.41 -42.88 36.41
CA LEU A 392 -28.97 -44.27 36.39
C LEU A 392 -28.32 -44.69 37.72
N GLU A 393 -27.53 -43.81 38.35
CA GLU A 393 -26.98 -44.05 39.70
C GLU A 393 -28.07 -44.06 40.78
N ALA A 394 -29.06 -43.15 40.71
CA ALA A 394 -30.21 -43.13 41.60
C ALA A 394 -31.06 -44.40 41.48
N SER A 395 -31.39 -44.82 40.25
CA SER A 395 -32.09 -46.08 39.96
C SER A 395 -31.33 -47.30 40.46
N ARG A 396 -30.00 -47.27 40.41
CA ARG A 396 -29.12 -48.34 40.91
C ARG A 396 -29.06 -48.38 42.44
N LEU A 397 -29.13 -47.22 43.11
CA LEU A 397 -29.26 -47.11 44.57
C LEU A 397 -30.65 -47.59 45.04
N GLU A 398 -31.72 -47.21 44.35
CA GLU A 398 -33.07 -47.70 44.63
C GLU A 398 -33.15 -49.22 44.49
N LYS A 399 -32.64 -49.78 43.38
CA LYS A 399 -32.54 -51.24 43.19
C LYS A 399 -31.80 -51.93 44.35
N SER A 400 -30.70 -51.34 44.83
CA SER A 400 -29.97 -51.86 46.00
C SER A 400 -30.79 -51.79 47.30
N ASN A 401 -31.57 -50.72 47.50
CA ASN A 401 -32.45 -50.57 48.65
C ASN A 401 -33.61 -51.58 48.60
N ILE A 402 -34.29 -51.73 47.46
CA ILE A 402 -35.36 -52.71 47.26
C ILE A 402 -34.84 -54.13 47.48
N GLN A 403 -33.66 -54.46 46.94
CA GLN A 403 -33.06 -55.77 47.16
C GLN A 403 -32.75 -56.03 48.64
N ARG A 404 -32.23 -55.04 49.38
CA ARG A 404 -31.98 -55.14 50.83
C ARG A 404 -33.27 -55.33 51.65
N VAL A 405 -34.36 -54.68 51.24
CA VAL A 405 -35.70 -54.86 51.86
C VAL A 405 -36.27 -56.24 51.54
N LEU A 406 -36.06 -56.75 50.32
CA LEU A 406 -36.44 -58.11 49.94
C LEU A 406 -35.64 -59.15 50.75
N GLU A 407 -34.34 -58.94 50.94
CA GLU A 407 -33.48 -59.80 51.77
C GLU A 407 -33.92 -59.78 53.25
N SER A 408 -34.28 -58.62 53.82
CA SER A 408 -34.84 -58.51 55.18
C SER A 408 -36.17 -59.26 55.31
N THR A 409 -37.13 -59.00 54.41
CA THR A 409 -38.47 -59.62 54.48
C THR A 409 -38.44 -61.12 54.20
N LEU A 410 -37.47 -61.62 53.41
CA LEU A 410 -37.22 -63.05 53.26
C LEU A 410 -36.64 -63.69 54.53
N GLU A 411 -35.73 -63.01 55.23
CA GLU A 411 -35.20 -63.51 56.51
C GLU A 411 -36.26 -63.44 57.63
N GLU A 412 -37.07 -62.38 57.68
CA GLU A 412 -38.24 -62.29 58.57
C GLU A 412 -39.25 -63.40 58.29
N LYS A 413 -39.56 -63.66 57.01
CA LYS A 413 -40.40 -64.80 56.60
C LYS A 413 -39.79 -66.14 57.03
N LYS A 414 -38.48 -66.31 56.94
CA LYS A 414 -37.75 -67.51 57.38
C LYS A 414 -37.78 -67.67 58.90
N GLN A 415 -37.62 -66.58 59.67
CA GLN A 415 -37.81 -66.58 61.13
C GLN A 415 -39.25 -66.93 61.51
N MET A 416 -40.25 -66.35 60.83
CA MET A 416 -41.66 -66.66 61.04
C MET A 416 -42.01 -68.11 60.65
N MET A 417 -41.44 -68.63 59.56
CA MET A 417 -41.59 -70.04 59.16
C MET A 417 -40.98 -70.98 60.20
N ASN A 418 -39.79 -70.68 60.71
CA ASN A 418 -39.17 -71.43 61.81
C ASN A 418 -40.01 -71.38 63.09
N ARG A 419 -40.61 -70.22 63.40
CA ARG A 419 -41.47 -70.02 64.58
C ARG A 419 -42.81 -70.74 64.44
N ILE A 420 -43.39 -70.79 63.24
CA ILE A 420 -44.55 -71.63 62.92
C ILE A 420 -44.16 -73.11 63.07
N ASN A 421 -43.01 -73.53 62.55
CA ASN A 421 -42.55 -74.92 62.69
C ASN A 421 -42.32 -75.32 64.16
N THR A 422 -41.80 -74.44 65.02
CA THR A 422 -41.71 -74.74 66.46
C THR A 422 -43.08 -74.79 67.15
N LEU A 423 -44.03 -73.92 66.77
CA LEU A 423 -45.41 -73.99 67.24
C LEU A 423 -46.11 -75.29 66.80
N THR A 424 -45.92 -75.71 65.54
CA THR A 424 -46.44 -76.98 65.01
C THR A 424 -45.80 -78.17 65.72
N VAL A 425 -44.49 -78.16 66.00
CA VAL A 425 -43.81 -79.22 66.76
C VAL A 425 -44.30 -79.28 68.22
N MET A 426 -44.69 -78.16 68.84
CA MET A 426 -45.34 -78.17 70.15
C MET A 426 -46.78 -78.71 70.06
N ALA A 427 -47.54 -78.34 69.02
CA ALA A 427 -48.92 -78.80 68.81
C ALA A 427 -49.00 -80.30 68.46
N SER A 428 -48.03 -80.84 67.73
CA SER A 428 -47.94 -82.28 67.40
C SER A 428 -47.56 -83.16 68.59
N ASN A 429 -47.12 -82.57 69.72
CA ASN A 429 -46.56 -83.29 70.86
C ASN A 429 -47.38 -83.15 72.17
N SER A 430 -48.72 -83.11 72.09
CA SER A 430 -49.62 -83.76 73.08
C SER A 430 -51.11 -83.42 72.88
N PRO A 431 -51.99 -84.43 73.03
CA PRO A 431 -53.32 -84.25 73.60
C PRO A 431 -53.47 -84.99 74.96
N ASP A 432 -54.47 -84.55 75.73
CA ASP A 432 -55.10 -85.20 76.89
C ASP A 432 -54.27 -85.54 78.14
N LYS A 433 -54.42 -84.70 79.18
CA LYS A 433 -55.39 -85.03 80.26
C LYS A 433 -55.72 -83.84 81.19
N ILE A 434 -56.83 -84.01 81.92
CA ILE A 434 -57.54 -83.01 82.73
C ILE A 434 -57.13 -83.11 84.21
N ALA A 435 -56.89 -81.97 84.91
CA ALA A 435 -57.31 -81.65 86.30
C ALA A 435 -56.43 -80.57 87.03
N ILE A 436 -57.07 -79.48 87.48
CA ILE A 436 -57.29 -79.06 88.90
C ILE A 436 -56.16 -79.40 89.93
N GLN A 437 -55.69 -78.54 90.86
CA GLN A 437 -55.87 -77.09 91.19
C GLN A 437 -54.97 -76.69 92.40
N GLU A 438 -54.49 -75.43 92.47
CA GLU A 438 -53.88 -74.71 93.65
C GLU A 438 -52.59 -75.30 94.31
N LYS A 439 -51.62 -74.51 94.82
CA LYS A 439 -51.72 -73.38 95.78
C LYS A 439 -50.58 -72.32 95.67
N ARG A 440 -50.78 -71.19 96.36
CA ARG A 440 -49.79 -70.17 96.81
C ARG A 440 -48.74 -70.79 97.78
N SER A 441 -47.55 -70.26 98.05
CA SER A 441 -46.73 -69.10 97.59
C SER A 441 -45.22 -69.53 97.66
N ASP A 442 -44.15 -68.79 97.33
CA ASP A 442 -43.76 -67.41 97.70
C ASP A 442 -42.42 -66.97 96.99
N LEU A 443 -41.79 -65.86 97.43
CA LEU A 443 -40.40 -65.43 97.17
C LEU A 443 -40.01 -64.73 95.82
N ARG A 444 -40.38 -63.45 95.74
CA ARG A 444 -39.48 -62.26 95.54
C ARG A 444 -38.43 -62.16 94.38
N LYS A 445 -38.69 -61.15 93.53
CA LYS A 445 -37.81 -60.02 93.12
C LYS A 445 -36.60 -60.20 92.17
N THR A 446 -36.81 -59.83 90.91
CA THR A 446 -35.99 -58.91 90.07
C THR A 446 -36.95 -58.14 89.14
N SER A 447 -36.82 -56.87 88.68
CA SER A 447 -35.92 -55.71 88.87
C SER A 447 -34.47 -55.78 88.37
N ALA A 448 -33.95 -54.83 87.55
CA ALA A 448 -34.55 -53.65 86.89
C ALA A 448 -33.64 -53.07 85.75
N SER A 449 -34.13 -52.03 85.07
CA SER A 449 -33.39 -51.23 84.07
C SER A 449 -32.19 -50.44 84.65
N LYS A 450 -31.10 -50.35 83.88
CA LYS A 450 -29.97 -49.38 83.92
C LYS A 450 -29.10 -49.63 82.68
N LYS A 451 -28.64 -48.67 81.86
CA LYS A 451 -27.89 -47.43 82.12
C LYS A 451 -26.70 -47.65 83.06
N CYS A 452 -25.51 -47.84 82.48
CA CYS A 452 -24.23 -47.81 83.21
C CYS A 452 -23.41 -46.62 82.75
N SER A 453 -22.87 -45.85 83.71
CA SER A 453 -21.98 -44.72 83.47
C SER A 453 -21.08 -44.52 84.70
N CYS A 454 -19.85 -45.01 84.61
CA CYS A 454 -18.74 -44.80 85.54
C CYS A 454 -17.49 -44.53 84.68
N GLN A 455 -16.47 -43.78 85.10
CA GLN A 455 -16.25 -43.13 86.41
C GLN A 455 -15.49 -41.82 86.21
N LYS A 456 -15.53 -40.91 87.18
CA LYS A 456 -14.57 -39.80 87.31
C LYS A 456 -13.61 -40.13 88.44
N ASP A 457 -12.33 -39.86 88.22
CA ASP A 457 -11.35 -39.59 89.27
C ASP A 457 -10.84 -38.14 89.14
N VAL A 458 -10.10 -37.66 90.14
CA VAL A 458 -9.86 -36.23 90.46
C VAL A 458 -8.37 -35.87 90.22
N ILE A 459 -7.99 -34.59 90.46
CA ILE A 459 -6.65 -33.95 90.33
C ILE A 459 -6.46 -33.34 88.91
N ASP A 460 -6.05 -32.08 88.70
CA ASP A 460 -5.43 -31.06 89.59
C ASP A 460 -5.97 -29.62 89.34
N GLU A 461 -5.52 -28.62 90.11
CA GLU A 461 -6.01 -27.22 90.06
C GLU A 461 -5.14 -26.19 89.27
N ALA A 462 -5.81 -25.15 88.74
CA ALA A 462 -5.30 -23.83 88.29
C ALA A 462 -4.37 -23.75 87.04
N PRO A 463 -4.21 -22.56 86.39
CA PRO A 463 -4.88 -21.27 86.60
C PRO A 463 -5.68 -20.79 85.35
N GLN A 464 -7.00 -20.83 85.43
CA GLN A 464 -7.90 -20.68 84.28
C GLN A 464 -8.10 -19.21 83.78
N CYS A 465 -8.06 -18.22 84.69
CA CYS A 465 -8.62 -16.87 84.45
C CYS A 465 -7.98 -16.02 83.33
N ASN A 466 -6.70 -16.22 82.98
CA ASN A 466 -6.08 -15.51 81.83
C ASN A 466 -6.41 -16.20 80.50
N ILE A 467 -6.72 -17.49 80.53
CA ILE A 467 -7.15 -18.25 79.35
C ILE A 467 -8.57 -17.84 78.99
N ASP A 468 -9.47 -17.70 79.97
CA ASP A 468 -10.88 -17.33 79.73
C ASP A 468 -11.05 -15.98 79.01
N LYS A 469 -10.22 -14.98 79.32
CA LYS A 469 -10.24 -13.68 78.61
C LYS A 469 -9.77 -13.81 77.17
N LEU A 470 -8.68 -14.54 76.94
CA LEU A 470 -8.17 -14.78 75.59
C LEU A 470 -9.11 -15.67 74.78
N ILE A 471 -9.84 -16.57 75.42
CA ILE A 471 -10.95 -17.33 74.82
C ILE A 471 -12.06 -16.35 74.43
N HIS A 472 -12.56 -15.51 75.34
CA HIS A 472 -13.65 -14.57 75.04
C HIS A 472 -13.32 -13.60 73.89
N ASP A 473 -12.12 -13.01 73.88
CA ASP A 473 -11.64 -12.15 72.78
C ASP A 473 -11.54 -12.91 71.44
N LYS A 474 -11.31 -14.23 71.47
CA LYS A 474 -11.31 -15.08 70.27
C LYS A 474 -12.72 -15.52 69.88
N ASP A 475 -13.59 -15.80 70.82
CA ASP A 475 -14.97 -16.21 70.59
C ASP A 475 -15.77 -15.06 69.93
N VAL A 476 -15.60 -13.82 70.39
CA VAL A 476 -16.21 -12.63 69.74
C VAL A 476 -15.71 -12.45 68.30
N ILE A 477 -14.42 -12.70 68.03
CA ILE A 477 -13.88 -12.67 66.66
C ILE A 477 -14.44 -13.84 65.84
N ILE A 478 -14.53 -15.04 66.41
CA ILE A 478 -15.10 -16.23 65.77
C ILE A 478 -16.57 -15.99 65.42
N GLU A 479 -17.37 -15.42 66.31
CA GLU A 479 -18.77 -15.05 66.09
C GLU A 479 -18.91 -14.00 64.98
N SER A 480 -18.04 -12.97 64.97
CA SER A 480 -18.03 -11.97 63.89
C SER A 480 -17.69 -12.56 62.51
N LEU A 481 -16.82 -13.58 62.48
CA LEU A 481 -16.45 -14.31 61.27
C LEU A 481 -17.55 -15.30 60.85
N GLN A 482 -18.20 -15.98 61.80
CA GLN A 482 -19.35 -16.86 61.56
C GLN A 482 -20.52 -16.06 60.94
N ASN A 483 -20.89 -14.91 61.52
CA ASN A 483 -21.91 -13.99 61.01
C ASN A 483 -21.55 -13.36 59.64
N THR A 484 -20.29 -13.46 59.20
CA THR A 484 -19.84 -13.01 57.88
C THR A 484 -19.79 -14.18 56.88
N ILE A 485 -19.38 -15.37 57.33
CA ILE A 485 -19.46 -16.62 56.57
C ILE A 485 -20.92 -16.94 56.24
N GLU A 486 -21.82 -16.99 57.24
CA GLU A 486 -23.25 -17.29 57.07
C GLU A 486 -23.91 -16.37 56.03
N ARG A 487 -23.56 -15.08 56.01
CA ARG A 487 -24.06 -14.12 55.01
C ARG A 487 -23.61 -14.48 53.60
N ILE A 488 -22.32 -14.77 53.42
CA ILE A 488 -21.74 -15.18 52.13
C ILE A 488 -22.29 -16.55 51.70
N GLU A 489 -22.54 -17.46 52.65
CA GLU A 489 -23.19 -18.74 52.37
C GLU A 489 -24.65 -18.55 51.94
N ASN A 490 -25.43 -17.67 52.58
CA ASN A 490 -26.79 -17.34 52.17
C ASN A 490 -26.85 -16.66 50.79
N GLU A 491 -25.93 -15.73 50.49
CA GLU A 491 -25.80 -15.12 49.15
C GLU A 491 -25.43 -16.18 48.09
N ARG A 492 -24.48 -17.08 48.39
CA ARG A 492 -24.12 -18.22 47.54
C ARG A 492 -25.32 -19.15 47.32
N GLU A 493 -26.08 -19.47 48.36
CA GLU A 493 -27.24 -20.37 48.28
C GLU A 493 -28.37 -19.74 47.47
N HIS A 494 -28.58 -18.41 47.59
CA HIS A 494 -29.51 -17.64 46.76
C HIS A 494 -29.16 -17.71 45.27
N TYR A 495 -27.94 -17.31 44.88
CA TYR A 495 -27.54 -17.35 43.46
C TYR A 495 -27.47 -18.77 42.90
N LYS A 496 -27.11 -19.76 43.71
CA LYS A 496 -27.19 -21.19 43.38
C LYS A 496 -28.64 -21.63 43.15
N SER A 497 -29.59 -21.16 43.95
CA SER A 497 -31.02 -21.47 43.78
C SER A 497 -31.58 -20.88 42.48
N GLU A 498 -31.31 -19.60 42.19
CA GLU A 498 -31.74 -18.97 40.94
C GLU A 498 -31.12 -19.63 39.70
N TYR A 499 -29.82 -19.96 39.76
CA TYR A 499 -29.15 -20.72 38.70
C TYR A 499 -29.81 -22.08 38.45
N ILE A 500 -30.15 -22.82 39.51
CA ILE A 500 -30.83 -24.12 39.41
C ILE A 500 -32.23 -23.95 38.80
N LYS A 501 -33.03 -22.97 39.22
CA LYS A 501 -34.37 -22.70 38.65
C LYS A 501 -34.31 -22.45 37.14
N ILE A 502 -33.37 -21.61 36.68
CA ILE A 502 -33.20 -21.31 35.26
C ILE A 502 -32.70 -22.56 34.50
N LYS A 503 -31.71 -23.28 35.06
CA LYS A 503 -31.18 -24.52 34.47
C LYS A 503 -32.27 -25.60 34.31
N ASP A 504 -33.14 -25.74 35.30
CA ASP A 504 -34.21 -26.75 35.33
C ASP A 504 -35.43 -26.37 34.48
N GLN A 505 -35.66 -25.07 34.24
CA GLN A 505 -36.65 -24.63 33.25
C GLN A 505 -36.19 -24.98 31.83
N CYS A 506 -34.97 -24.56 31.43
CA CYS A 506 -34.46 -24.83 30.10
C CYS A 506 -34.41 -26.33 29.74
N LYS A 507 -34.15 -27.21 30.71
CA LYS A 507 -34.18 -28.67 30.51
C LYS A 507 -35.57 -29.20 30.23
N LYS A 508 -36.60 -28.76 30.97
CA LYS A 508 -37.98 -29.23 30.74
C LYS A 508 -38.50 -28.83 29.36
N ASP A 509 -37.97 -27.74 28.81
CA ASP A 509 -38.28 -27.32 27.46
C ASP A 509 -37.53 -28.20 26.43
N THR A 510 -36.23 -28.50 26.60
CA THR A 510 -35.49 -29.39 25.67
C THR A 510 -35.85 -30.88 25.75
N GLU A 511 -36.13 -31.42 26.95
CA GLU A 511 -36.58 -32.81 27.16
C GLU A 511 -37.90 -33.08 26.44
N LYS A 512 -38.84 -32.14 26.53
CA LYS A 512 -40.16 -32.21 25.91
C LYS A 512 -40.10 -32.16 24.39
N ASP A 513 -39.22 -31.34 23.83
CA ASP A 513 -39.00 -31.32 22.38
C ASP A 513 -38.30 -32.60 21.90
N ASN A 514 -37.35 -33.15 22.68
CA ASN A 514 -36.71 -34.43 22.40
C ASN A 514 -37.67 -35.63 22.43
N GLU A 515 -38.59 -35.73 23.41
CA GLU A 515 -39.60 -36.81 23.44
C GLU A 515 -40.54 -36.76 22.22
N ASN A 516 -40.96 -35.55 21.82
CA ASN A 516 -41.77 -35.36 20.61
C ASN A 516 -40.98 -35.81 19.36
N MET A 517 -39.71 -35.42 19.23
CA MET A 517 -38.88 -35.79 18.08
C MET A 517 -38.61 -37.31 18.01
N TRP A 518 -38.35 -37.96 19.15
CA TRP A 518 -38.14 -39.41 19.21
C TRP A 518 -39.40 -40.21 18.89
N SER A 519 -40.56 -39.77 19.39
CA SER A 519 -41.86 -40.36 19.04
C SER A 519 -42.09 -40.31 17.53
N GLN A 520 -41.87 -39.13 16.92
CA GLN A 520 -42.02 -38.92 15.48
C GLN A 520 -41.00 -39.75 14.67
N ILE A 521 -39.75 -39.89 15.13
CA ILE A 521 -38.75 -40.77 14.50
C ILE A 521 -39.19 -42.24 14.50
N CYS A 522 -39.75 -42.74 15.59
CA CYS A 522 -40.23 -44.13 15.67
C CYS A 522 -41.43 -44.36 14.75
N GLU A 523 -42.39 -43.44 14.75
CA GLU A 523 -43.58 -43.52 13.89
C GLU A 523 -43.22 -43.45 12.40
N LEU A 524 -42.34 -42.50 12.00
CA LEU A 524 -41.82 -42.40 10.64
C LEU A 524 -41.09 -43.68 10.18
N ARG A 525 -40.47 -44.43 11.10
CA ARG A 525 -39.73 -45.67 10.84
C ARG A 525 -40.66 -46.86 10.61
N VAL A 526 -41.70 -47.02 11.45
CA VAL A 526 -42.76 -48.02 11.24
C VAL A 526 -43.41 -47.80 9.87
N GLN A 527 -43.80 -46.55 9.58
CA GLN A 527 -44.36 -46.19 8.28
C GLN A 527 -43.46 -46.61 7.11
N ILE A 528 -42.12 -46.43 7.18
CA ILE A 528 -41.20 -46.85 6.10
C ILE A 528 -41.31 -48.36 5.85
N SER A 529 -41.22 -49.19 6.88
CA SER A 529 -41.36 -50.65 6.73
C SER A 529 -42.72 -51.05 6.13
N GLU A 530 -43.78 -50.30 6.42
CA GLU A 530 -45.07 -50.50 5.75
C GLU A 530 -45.04 -50.03 4.28
N LYS A 531 -44.40 -48.88 3.97
CA LYS A 531 -44.25 -48.35 2.59
C LYS A 531 -43.68 -49.40 1.66
N ASP A 532 -42.59 -50.05 2.07
CA ASP A 532 -41.90 -51.09 1.29
C ASP A 532 -42.80 -52.31 1.03
N HIS A 533 -43.66 -52.66 1.99
CA HIS A 533 -44.66 -53.71 1.79
C HIS A 533 -45.78 -53.30 0.80
N THR A 534 -46.11 -52.01 0.71
CA THR A 534 -47.05 -51.46 -0.31
C THR A 534 -46.46 -51.60 -1.70
N ILE A 535 -45.21 -51.17 -1.87
CA ILE A 535 -44.49 -51.25 -3.14
C ILE A 535 -44.40 -52.71 -3.59
N SER A 536 -44.10 -53.62 -2.65
CA SER A 536 -44.08 -55.07 -2.88
C SER A 536 -45.43 -55.67 -3.32
N LYS A 537 -46.56 -55.08 -2.90
CA LYS A 537 -47.92 -55.49 -3.35
C LYS A 537 -48.27 -54.88 -4.71
N LEU A 538 -48.06 -53.58 -4.90
CA LEU A 538 -48.34 -52.87 -6.15
C LEU A 538 -47.49 -53.38 -7.33
N LEU A 539 -46.25 -53.81 -7.09
CA LEU A 539 -45.42 -54.49 -8.10
C LEU A 539 -45.99 -55.85 -8.54
N ARG A 540 -46.75 -56.53 -7.68
CA ARG A 540 -47.43 -57.78 -7.98
C ARG A 540 -48.71 -57.54 -8.79
N GLU A 541 -49.54 -56.61 -8.33
CA GLU A 541 -50.78 -56.20 -9.02
C GLU A 541 -50.48 -55.62 -10.41
N LYS A 542 -49.39 -54.85 -10.57
CA LYS A 542 -48.89 -54.40 -11.88
C LYS A 542 -48.56 -55.58 -12.80
N LYS A 543 -47.95 -56.65 -12.28
CA LYS A 543 -47.60 -57.85 -13.06
C LYS A 543 -48.84 -58.60 -13.52
N GLU A 544 -49.83 -58.74 -12.63
CA GLU A 544 -51.13 -59.35 -12.90
C GLU A 544 -51.92 -58.55 -13.95
N LEU A 545 -51.99 -57.21 -13.82
CA LEU A 545 -52.62 -56.32 -14.81
C LEU A 545 -51.89 -56.35 -16.17
N CYS A 546 -50.57 -56.51 -16.22
CA CYS A 546 -49.86 -56.73 -17.48
C CYS A 546 -50.27 -58.05 -18.16
N GLN A 547 -50.53 -59.10 -17.39
CA GLN A 547 -51.03 -60.38 -17.93
C GLN A 547 -52.50 -60.30 -18.35
N GLU A 548 -53.34 -59.58 -17.60
CA GLU A 548 -54.73 -59.33 -18.01
C GLU A 548 -54.79 -58.46 -19.28
N LYS A 549 -53.97 -57.42 -19.40
CA LYS A 549 -53.83 -56.63 -20.62
C LYS A 549 -53.48 -57.52 -21.82
N PHE A 550 -52.46 -58.38 -21.70
CA PHE A 550 -52.08 -59.32 -22.76
C PHE A 550 -53.23 -60.27 -23.13
N ASN A 551 -54.01 -60.74 -22.14
CA ASN A 551 -55.19 -61.57 -22.38
C ASN A 551 -56.33 -60.79 -23.07
N LEU A 552 -56.48 -59.49 -22.81
CA LEU A 552 -57.46 -58.61 -23.47
C LEU A 552 -57.02 -58.25 -24.90
N GLU A 553 -55.74 -57.98 -25.14
CA GLU A 553 -55.19 -57.76 -26.49
C GLU A 553 -55.39 -59.02 -27.37
N ASN A 554 -55.12 -60.21 -26.83
CA ASN A 554 -55.44 -61.48 -27.51
C ASN A 554 -56.94 -61.67 -27.76
N LYS A 555 -57.83 -61.29 -26.82
CA LYS A 555 -59.28 -61.32 -27.05
C LYS A 555 -59.71 -60.34 -28.15
N LEU A 556 -59.15 -59.14 -28.19
CA LEU A 556 -59.49 -58.10 -29.17
C LEU A 556 -59.04 -58.50 -30.59
N HIS A 557 -57.84 -59.08 -30.72
CA HIS A 557 -57.37 -59.67 -31.98
C HIS A 557 -58.31 -60.80 -32.47
N ASN A 558 -58.81 -61.65 -31.54
CA ASN A 558 -59.82 -62.67 -31.84
C ASN A 558 -61.22 -62.12 -32.18
N TYR A 559 -61.53 -60.85 -31.85
CA TYR A 559 -62.75 -60.18 -32.29
C TYR A 559 -62.59 -59.54 -33.68
N GLN A 560 -61.42 -58.94 -33.97
CA GLN A 560 -61.12 -58.42 -35.32
C GLN A 560 -61.18 -59.54 -36.37
N ASN A 561 -60.55 -60.70 -36.10
CA ASN A 561 -60.62 -61.89 -36.95
C ASN A 561 -62.04 -62.50 -37.09
N LYS A 562 -63.04 -62.01 -36.34
CA LYS A 562 -64.45 -62.42 -36.45
C LYS A 562 -65.34 -61.39 -37.14
N GLN A 563 -64.85 -60.16 -37.34
CA GLN A 563 -65.66 -59.09 -37.95
C GLN A 563 -65.61 -59.11 -39.49
N GLU A 564 -64.66 -59.84 -40.09
CA GLU A 564 -64.60 -60.10 -41.54
C GLU A 564 -65.49 -61.28 -42.01
N ARG A 565 -66.30 -61.89 -41.13
CA ARG A 565 -67.21 -62.99 -41.50
C ARG A 565 -68.61 -62.84 -40.90
N SER A 566 -69.59 -63.24 -41.70
CA SER A 566 -71.03 -63.34 -41.39
C SER A 566 -71.83 -62.03 -41.30
N SER A 567 -72.51 -61.74 -42.41
CA SER A 567 -73.79 -61.02 -42.44
C SER A 567 -74.96 -61.91 -41.96
N SER A 568 -76.20 -61.39 -42.04
CA SER A 568 -77.48 -62.04 -41.71
C SER A 568 -77.86 -62.13 -40.22
N PRO A 569 -79.17 -62.17 -39.88
CA PRO A 569 -79.68 -61.40 -38.73
C PRO A 569 -80.25 -62.23 -37.56
N CYS A 570 -80.47 -61.54 -36.44
CA CYS A 570 -81.13 -62.06 -35.24
C CYS A 570 -82.61 -62.39 -35.49
N ASN A 571 -83.11 -63.48 -34.88
CA ASN A 571 -84.53 -63.61 -34.56
C ASN A 571 -84.78 -64.25 -33.19
N TYR A 572 -85.61 -63.52 -32.44
CA TYR A 572 -86.09 -63.67 -31.08
C TYR A 572 -86.75 -65.03 -30.74
N CYS A 573 -86.48 -65.62 -29.55
CA CYS A 573 -87.38 -66.49 -28.71
C CYS A 573 -86.59 -67.24 -27.62
N ARG A 574 -87.17 -67.76 -26.52
CA ARG A 574 -88.29 -67.32 -25.63
C ARG A 574 -88.24 -68.17 -24.34
N SER A 575 -88.69 -67.64 -23.20
CA SER A 575 -88.67 -68.33 -21.89
C SER A 575 -89.74 -69.42 -21.74
N SER A 576 -89.48 -70.43 -20.89
CA SER A 576 -90.49 -71.20 -20.12
C SER A 576 -89.85 -72.00 -18.98
N LEU A 577 -90.57 -72.13 -17.86
CA LEU A 577 -90.27 -73.01 -16.72
C LEU A 577 -91.35 -74.10 -16.63
N SER A 578 -91.02 -75.25 -16.03
CA SER A 578 -91.91 -76.41 -15.94
C SER A 578 -92.13 -76.89 -14.50
N SER A 579 -93.31 -77.44 -14.23
CA SER A 579 -93.66 -78.13 -12.98
C SER A 579 -94.78 -79.14 -13.25
N LEU A 580 -94.70 -80.33 -12.64
CA LEU A 580 -95.64 -81.44 -12.81
C LEU A 580 -96.30 -81.81 -11.47
N SER A 581 -97.55 -82.28 -11.50
CA SER A 581 -98.11 -83.11 -10.42
C SER A 581 -99.34 -83.89 -10.88
N GLU A 582 -99.65 -84.99 -10.19
CA GLU A 582 -100.58 -86.05 -10.65
C GLU A 582 -101.58 -86.45 -9.52
N ARG A 583 -102.66 -87.19 -9.83
CA ARG A 583 -103.76 -87.48 -8.89
C ARG A 583 -104.17 -88.97 -8.83
N LYS A 584 -104.48 -89.48 -7.63
CA LYS A 584 -105.62 -90.40 -7.25
C LYS A 584 -105.51 -90.84 -5.76
N SER A 585 -106.54 -90.72 -4.93
CA SER A 585 -107.71 -91.63 -4.72
C SER A 585 -107.41 -92.81 -3.77
N ILE A 586 -107.61 -92.70 -2.44
CA ILE A 586 -108.83 -93.03 -1.65
C ILE A 586 -108.89 -94.50 -1.12
N GLY A 587 -109.07 -94.64 0.20
CA GLY A 587 -109.48 -95.86 0.91
C GLY A 587 -109.74 -95.53 2.40
N THR A 588 -110.84 -95.99 3.01
CA THR A 588 -111.47 -95.26 4.15
C THR A 588 -111.21 -95.80 5.56
N SER A 589 -111.08 -97.11 5.82
CA SER A 589 -110.97 -97.58 7.22
C SER A 589 -109.60 -97.37 7.87
N ASN A 590 -108.54 -97.22 7.08
CA ASN A 590 -107.24 -96.80 7.60
C ASN A 590 -107.22 -95.30 7.92
N LYS A 591 -108.25 -94.51 7.53
CA LYS A 591 -108.16 -93.03 7.54
C LYS A 591 -108.05 -92.40 8.91
N THR A 592 -108.54 -92.98 10.01
CA THR A 592 -108.37 -92.33 11.32
C THR A 592 -106.91 -92.36 11.73
N GLU A 593 -106.32 -93.55 11.90
CA GLU A 593 -104.88 -93.66 12.19
C GLU A 593 -104.00 -93.05 11.09
N ARG A 594 -104.43 -93.06 9.83
CA ARG A 594 -103.69 -92.44 8.72
C ARG A 594 -103.80 -90.92 8.75
N VAL A 595 -104.94 -90.33 9.14
CA VAL A 595 -105.08 -88.87 9.35
C VAL A 595 -104.34 -88.44 10.61
N GLU A 596 -104.24 -89.28 11.64
CA GLU A 596 -103.38 -89.00 12.79
C GLU A 596 -101.90 -89.10 12.43
N ARG A 597 -101.48 -90.10 11.65
CA ARG A 597 -100.13 -90.16 11.07
C ARG A 597 -99.86 -89.01 10.09
N GLU A 598 -100.83 -88.61 9.26
CA GLU A 598 -100.72 -87.45 8.35
C GLU A 598 -100.66 -86.14 9.13
N ARG A 599 -101.39 -86.01 10.25
CA ARG A 599 -101.36 -84.88 11.19
C ARG A 599 -100.01 -84.80 11.90
N ASP A 600 -99.51 -85.93 12.40
CA ASP A 600 -98.27 -85.97 13.19
C ASP A 600 -97.04 -85.87 12.28
N VAL A 601 -97.10 -86.39 11.05
CA VAL A 601 -96.16 -86.06 9.97
C VAL A 601 -96.25 -84.58 9.59
N ALA A 602 -97.44 -84.01 9.42
CA ALA A 602 -97.58 -82.58 9.12
C ALA A 602 -97.09 -81.67 10.26
N PHE A 603 -97.22 -82.08 11.54
CA PHE A 603 -96.61 -81.39 12.68
C PHE A 603 -95.08 -81.55 12.69
N ALA A 604 -94.55 -82.74 12.39
CA ALA A 604 -93.11 -82.97 12.26
C ALA A 604 -92.50 -82.20 11.07
N ASP A 605 -93.22 -82.10 9.96
CA ASP A 605 -92.86 -81.30 8.78
C ASP A 605 -92.98 -79.79 9.08
N ALA A 606 -94.02 -79.34 9.78
CA ALA A 606 -94.15 -77.94 10.20
C ALA A 606 -93.09 -77.53 11.22
N ALA A 607 -92.74 -78.41 12.16
CA ALA A 607 -91.63 -78.22 13.08
C ALA A 607 -90.29 -78.14 12.31
N ARG A 608 -90.04 -79.09 11.39
CA ARG A 608 -88.85 -79.05 10.52
C ARG A 608 -88.79 -77.77 9.68
N LEU A 609 -89.90 -77.31 9.12
CA LEU A 609 -89.96 -76.05 8.36
C LEU A 609 -89.73 -74.81 9.25
N ILE A 610 -90.09 -74.86 10.53
CA ILE A 610 -89.77 -73.82 11.52
C ILE A 610 -88.27 -73.85 11.86
N GLU A 611 -87.70 -75.04 12.10
CA GLU A 611 -86.26 -75.23 12.32
C GLU A 611 -85.43 -74.80 11.10
N GLU A 612 -85.82 -75.20 9.89
CA GLU A 612 -85.21 -74.78 8.63
C GLU A 612 -85.32 -73.26 8.43
N ARG A 613 -86.49 -72.65 8.71
CA ARG A 613 -86.69 -71.19 8.64
C ARG A 613 -85.75 -70.45 9.60
N ASP A 614 -85.64 -70.91 10.84
CA ASP A 614 -84.84 -70.20 11.85
C ASP A 614 -83.35 -70.48 11.69
N ALA A 615 -82.96 -71.68 11.23
CA ALA A 615 -81.61 -71.96 10.74
C ALA A 615 -81.24 -71.09 9.53
N LEU A 616 -82.16 -70.85 8.58
CA LEU A 616 -81.96 -69.92 7.46
C LEU A 616 -81.86 -68.46 7.92
N ARG A 617 -82.62 -68.05 8.94
CA ARG A 617 -82.54 -66.70 9.53
C ARG A 617 -81.22 -66.46 10.25
N GLU A 618 -80.78 -67.36 11.12
CA GLU A 618 -79.48 -67.25 11.78
C GLU A 618 -78.34 -67.37 10.75
N ARG A 619 -78.46 -68.22 9.73
CA ARG A 619 -77.48 -68.28 8.62
C ARG A 619 -77.41 -66.97 7.82
N LEU A 620 -78.55 -66.33 7.54
CA LEU A 620 -78.60 -65.02 6.89
C LEU A 620 -77.98 -63.94 7.78
N LYS A 621 -78.34 -63.92 9.07
CA LYS A 621 -77.79 -62.99 10.06
C LYS A 621 -76.27 -63.12 10.17
N LEU A 622 -75.75 -64.33 10.40
CA LEU A 622 -74.31 -64.61 10.40
C LEU A 622 -73.63 -64.20 9.09
N ALA A 623 -74.26 -64.41 7.93
CA ALA A 623 -73.73 -63.94 6.66
C ALA A 623 -73.71 -62.41 6.54
N THR A 624 -74.74 -61.70 7.04
CA THR A 624 -74.76 -60.23 7.05
C THR A 624 -73.77 -59.63 8.05
N GLU A 625 -73.60 -60.27 9.23
CA GLU A 625 -72.60 -59.89 10.23
C GLU A 625 -71.18 -60.11 9.69
N ALA A 626 -70.90 -61.26 9.09
CA ALA A 626 -69.62 -61.54 8.43
C ALA A 626 -69.33 -60.54 7.30
N HIS A 627 -70.29 -60.27 6.42
CA HIS A 627 -70.15 -59.26 5.37
C HIS A 627 -69.95 -57.84 5.93
N ALA A 628 -70.61 -57.47 7.02
CA ALA A 628 -70.40 -56.18 7.69
C ALA A 628 -69.00 -56.08 8.32
N THR A 629 -68.48 -57.16 8.92
CA THR A 629 -67.09 -57.20 9.40
C THR A 629 -66.08 -57.13 8.27
N GLU A 630 -66.31 -57.82 7.16
CA GLU A 630 -65.44 -57.78 5.98
C GLU A 630 -65.46 -56.40 5.31
N GLN A 631 -66.63 -55.75 5.18
CA GLN A 631 -66.70 -54.37 4.69
C GLN A 631 -65.97 -53.39 5.61
N ARG A 632 -66.00 -53.58 6.94
CA ARG A 632 -65.23 -52.74 7.87
C ARG A 632 -63.73 -52.98 7.65
N ARG A 633 -63.30 -54.24 7.65
CA ARG A 633 -61.91 -54.66 7.39
C ARG A 633 -61.37 -54.12 6.07
N LEU A 634 -62.17 -54.12 5.02
CA LEU A 634 -61.79 -53.59 3.70
C LEU A 634 -61.70 -52.05 3.66
N ARG A 635 -62.51 -51.32 4.45
CA ARG A 635 -62.36 -49.87 4.63
C ARG A 635 -61.11 -49.54 5.44
N GLU A 636 -60.90 -50.20 6.57
CA GLU A 636 -59.70 -50.08 7.40
C GLU A 636 -58.43 -50.31 6.54
N ASN A 637 -58.38 -51.40 5.77
CA ASN A 637 -57.26 -51.67 4.83
C ASN A 637 -57.12 -50.61 3.70
N LEU A 638 -58.21 -49.95 3.30
CA LEU A 638 -58.17 -48.87 2.30
C LEU A 638 -57.62 -47.58 2.91
N ASP A 639 -58.08 -47.20 4.09
CA ASP A 639 -57.65 -45.99 4.81
C ASP A 639 -56.19 -46.11 5.26
N ASP A 640 -55.79 -47.32 5.71
CA ASP A 640 -54.40 -47.70 5.91
C ASP A 640 -53.59 -47.52 4.62
N THR A 641 -54.05 -48.07 3.49
CA THR A 641 -53.30 -47.96 2.21
C THR A 641 -53.25 -46.53 1.66
N GLN A 642 -54.25 -45.68 1.91
CA GLN A 642 -54.23 -44.27 1.54
C GLN A 642 -53.27 -43.45 2.40
N SER A 643 -53.30 -43.62 3.73
CA SER A 643 -52.29 -43.07 4.65
C SER A 643 -50.88 -43.54 4.26
N ARG A 644 -50.80 -44.80 3.84
CA ARG A 644 -49.58 -45.45 3.37
C ARG A 644 -49.16 -45.02 1.95
N LEU A 645 -49.99 -44.33 1.18
CA LEU A 645 -49.55 -43.56 0.01
C LEU A 645 -49.14 -42.14 0.42
N ALA A 646 -49.95 -41.42 1.20
CA ALA A 646 -49.69 -40.03 1.59
C ALA A 646 -48.29 -39.80 2.18
N GLN A 647 -47.85 -40.58 3.18
CA GLN A 647 -46.51 -40.40 3.74
C GLN A 647 -45.38 -40.91 2.81
N ILE A 648 -45.68 -41.64 1.71
CA ILE A 648 -44.70 -41.99 0.66
C ILE A 648 -44.43 -40.74 -0.18
N GLU A 649 -45.49 -40.03 -0.57
CA GLU A 649 -45.40 -38.82 -1.37
C GLU A 649 -44.75 -37.68 -0.59
N GLN A 650 -45.06 -37.56 0.71
CA GLN A 650 -44.36 -36.62 1.60
C GLN A 650 -42.85 -36.91 1.62
N LYS A 651 -42.44 -38.15 1.91
CA LYS A 651 -41.02 -38.55 1.92
C LYS A 651 -40.35 -38.33 0.55
N TRP A 652 -41.07 -38.48 -0.56
CA TRP A 652 -40.59 -38.11 -1.89
C TRP A 652 -40.41 -36.59 -2.08
N ARG A 653 -41.35 -35.76 -1.61
CA ARG A 653 -41.26 -34.29 -1.65
C ARG A 653 -40.08 -33.80 -0.80
N GLU A 654 -39.90 -34.36 0.39
CA GLU A 654 -38.78 -34.08 1.30
C GLU A 654 -37.44 -34.47 0.68
N LEU A 655 -37.32 -35.68 0.12
CA LEU A 655 -36.09 -36.12 -0.57
C LEU A 655 -35.77 -35.25 -1.80
N LEU A 656 -36.78 -34.82 -2.56
CA LEU A 656 -36.59 -33.93 -3.70
C LEU A 656 -36.12 -32.53 -3.26
N LEU A 657 -36.66 -32.00 -2.16
CA LEU A 657 -36.21 -30.73 -1.56
C LEU A 657 -34.76 -30.83 -1.08
N VAL A 658 -34.40 -31.91 -0.37
CA VAL A 658 -33.03 -32.17 0.10
C VAL A 658 -32.06 -32.43 -1.07
N GLN A 659 -32.52 -33.04 -2.17
CA GLN A 659 -31.71 -33.14 -3.39
C GLN A 659 -31.49 -31.76 -4.04
N GLY A 660 -32.51 -30.89 -4.01
CA GLY A 660 -32.44 -29.52 -4.49
C GLY A 660 -31.42 -28.68 -3.70
N THR A 661 -31.49 -28.68 -2.37
CA THR A 661 -30.54 -27.95 -1.52
C THR A 661 -29.12 -28.48 -1.67
N ARG A 662 -28.93 -29.81 -1.70
CA ARG A 662 -27.62 -30.43 -1.97
C ARG A 662 -27.04 -30.01 -3.33
N ARG A 663 -27.88 -29.94 -4.38
CA ARG A 663 -27.44 -29.45 -5.70
C ARG A 663 -27.04 -27.98 -5.66
N ALA A 664 -27.80 -27.13 -4.96
CA ALA A 664 -27.44 -25.73 -4.76
C ALA A 664 -26.10 -25.59 -4.02
N THR A 665 -25.83 -26.40 -2.98
CA THR A 665 -24.54 -26.37 -2.28
C THR A 665 -23.38 -26.87 -3.16
N ILE A 666 -23.61 -27.85 -4.04
CA ILE A 666 -22.56 -28.31 -4.98
C ILE A 666 -22.24 -27.21 -5.98
N ASN A 667 -23.25 -26.63 -6.64
CA ASN A 667 -23.05 -25.52 -7.58
C ASN A 667 -22.29 -24.35 -6.91
N GLY A 668 -22.71 -23.95 -5.70
CA GLY A 668 -22.04 -22.87 -4.96
C GLY A 668 -20.61 -23.20 -4.50
N LEU A 669 -20.21 -24.47 -4.45
CA LEU A 669 -18.82 -24.89 -4.24
C LEU A 669 -18.03 -24.89 -5.56
N ASP A 670 -18.63 -25.33 -6.67
CA ASP A 670 -18.02 -25.25 -8.00
C ASP A 670 -17.76 -23.79 -8.42
N ASP A 671 -18.69 -22.87 -8.15
CA ASP A 671 -18.51 -21.42 -8.36
C ASP A 671 -17.30 -20.90 -7.55
N GLN A 672 -17.22 -21.23 -6.25
CA GLN A 672 -16.08 -20.86 -5.41
C GLN A 672 -14.75 -21.47 -5.88
N LEU A 673 -14.77 -22.71 -6.40
CA LEU A 673 -13.59 -23.32 -7.03
C LEU A 673 -13.20 -22.63 -8.34
N ASN A 674 -14.14 -22.05 -9.07
CA ASN A 674 -13.86 -21.32 -10.30
C ASN A 674 -13.30 -19.91 -10.02
N ASP A 675 -13.86 -19.20 -9.04
CA ASP A 675 -13.26 -17.96 -8.49
C ASP A 675 -11.80 -18.21 -8.09
N LEU A 676 -11.54 -19.21 -7.24
CA LEU A 676 -10.19 -19.53 -6.75
C LEU A 676 -9.19 -19.90 -7.86
N LYS A 677 -9.64 -20.54 -8.96
CA LYS A 677 -8.80 -20.82 -10.14
C LYS A 677 -8.46 -19.53 -10.89
N GLU A 678 -9.42 -18.64 -11.06
CA GLU A 678 -9.27 -17.37 -11.75
C GLU A 678 -8.35 -16.41 -10.96
N ASP A 679 -8.44 -16.39 -9.63
CA ASP A 679 -7.52 -15.61 -8.79
C ASP A 679 -6.11 -16.20 -8.76
N LEU A 680 -5.98 -17.53 -8.78
CA LEU A 680 -4.69 -18.20 -8.98
C LEU A 680 -4.12 -17.94 -10.38
N ARG A 681 -4.94 -17.58 -11.37
CA ARG A 681 -4.50 -17.12 -12.70
C ARG A 681 -4.01 -15.67 -12.64
N ARG A 682 -4.77 -14.76 -12.01
CA ARG A 682 -4.42 -13.34 -11.82
C ARG A 682 -3.12 -13.16 -11.05
N THR A 683 -3.01 -13.76 -9.85
CA THR A 683 -1.80 -13.68 -9.02
C THR A 683 -0.55 -14.26 -9.68
N LYS A 684 -0.69 -15.20 -10.63
CA LYS A 684 0.42 -15.66 -11.49
C LYS A 684 0.82 -14.64 -12.56
N GLN A 685 -0.14 -13.90 -13.13
CA GLN A 685 0.14 -12.81 -14.08
C GLN A 685 0.83 -11.64 -13.36
N GLU A 686 0.27 -11.19 -12.23
CA GLU A 686 0.86 -10.19 -11.34
C GLU A 686 2.32 -10.56 -10.98
N LEU A 687 2.57 -11.82 -10.60
CA LEU A 687 3.93 -12.31 -10.32
C LEU A 687 4.87 -12.26 -11.55
N THR A 688 4.37 -12.50 -12.76
CA THR A 688 5.18 -12.35 -13.99
C THR A 688 5.43 -10.88 -14.35
N GLU A 689 4.46 -9.99 -14.14
CA GLU A 689 4.58 -8.55 -14.36
C GLU A 689 5.57 -7.93 -13.38
N GLN A 690 5.46 -8.26 -12.09
CA GLN A 690 6.42 -7.84 -11.05
C GLN A 690 7.85 -8.32 -11.34
N ARG A 691 8.02 -9.52 -11.91
CA ARG A 691 9.34 -10.00 -12.37
C ARG A 691 9.88 -9.15 -13.53
N THR A 692 9.04 -8.81 -14.51
CA THR A 692 9.45 -7.93 -15.63
C THR A 692 9.80 -6.53 -15.14
N GLN A 693 9.03 -5.95 -14.23
CA GLN A 693 9.31 -4.66 -13.60
C GLN A 693 10.64 -4.70 -12.82
N TYR A 694 10.91 -5.77 -12.07
CA TYR A 694 12.20 -5.97 -11.40
C TYR A 694 13.39 -6.06 -12.37
N PHE A 695 13.25 -6.75 -13.51
CA PHE A 695 14.30 -6.77 -14.53
C PHE A 695 14.53 -5.39 -15.17
N GLN A 696 13.46 -4.63 -15.43
CA GLN A 696 13.57 -3.25 -15.94
C GLN A 696 14.28 -2.33 -14.93
N LEU A 697 13.90 -2.38 -13.66
CA LEU A 697 14.56 -1.62 -12.58
C LEU A 697 16.04 -2.00 -12.45
N ARG A 698 16.38 -3.28 -12.60
CA ARG A 698 17.78 -3.72 -12.61
C ARG A 698 18.57 -3.16 -13.79
N THR A 699 18.02 -3.20 -15.00
CA THR A 699 18.69 -2.62 -16.18
C THR A 699 18.85 -1.10 -16.05
N LEU A 700 17.89 -0.40 -15.43
CA LEU A 700 18.05 1.01 -15.09
C LEU A 700 19.16 1.23 -14.05
N GLN A 701 19.27 0.36 -13.03
CA GLN A 701 20.36 0.42 -12.07
C GLN A 701 21.72 0.21 -12.75
N ASP A 702 21.86 -0.85 -13.57
CA ASP A 702 23.09 -1.15 -14.31
C ASP A 702 23.50 0.04 -15.22
N GLN A 703 22.53 0.76 -15.80
CA GLN A 703 22.76 1.99 -16.58
C GLN A 703 23.19 3.18 -15.70
N THR A 704 22.59 3.38 -14.52
CA THR A 704 23.01 4.45 -13.60
C THR A 704 24.40 4.20 -13.00
N ASP A 705 24.75 2.94 -12.72
CA ASP A 705 26.07 2.57 -12.20
C ASP A 705 27.16 2.79 -13.28
N GLN A 706 26.88 2.50 -14.56
CA GLN A 706 27.77 2.86 -15.67
C GLN A 706 27.93 4.38 -15.82
N ALA A 707 26.83 5.14 -15.85
CA ALA A 707 26.87 6.60 -16.00
C ALA A 707 27.59 7.29 -14.83
N LEU A 708 27.46 6.75 -13.61
CA LEU A 708 28.22 7.18 -12.44
C LEU A 708 29.73 6.93 -12.62
N GLY A 709 30.10 5.75 -13.14
CA GLY A 709 31.49 5.42 -13.47
C GLY A 709 32.09 6.35 -14.53
N ASP A 710 31.33 6.67 -15.59
CA ASP A 710 31.76 7.58 -16.65
C ASP A 710 32.01 9.00 -16.11
N VAL A 711 31.13 9.51 -15.24
CA VAL A 711 31.28 10.82 -14.58
C VAL A 711 32.46 10.83 -13.59
N GLN A 712 32.68 9.74 -12.85
CA GLN A 712 33.85 9.60 -11.97
C GLN A 712 35.16 9.58 -12.78
N GLY A 713 35.18 8.92 -13.94
CA GLY A 713 36.31 8.93 -14.87
C GLY A 713 36.62 10.33 -15.41
N GLN A 714 35.59 11.08 -15.82
CA GLN A 714 35.72 12.47 -16.27
C GLN A 714 36.23 13.40 -15.15
N LEU A 715 35.72 13.23 -13.92
CA LEU A 715 36.22 13.97 -12.76
C LEU A 715 37.71 13.70 -12.53
N ALA A 716 38.12 12.44 -12.46
CA ALA A 716 39.51 12.05 -12.27
C ALA A 716 40.42 12.55 -13.40
N GLN A 717 39.94 12.60 -14.66
CA GLN A 717 40.68 13.25 -15.74
C GLN A 717 40.87 14.75 -15.48
N SER A 718 39.80 15.46 -15.11
CA SER A 718 39.86 16.90 -14.84
C SER A 718 40.77 17.26 -13.64
N GLU A 719 40.81 16.41 -12.61
CA GLU A 719 41.72 16.55 -11.46
C GLU A 719 43.20 16.37 -11.88
N ASN A 720 43.49 15.40 -12.76
CA ASN A 720 44.83 15.21 -13.32
C ASN A 720 45.26 16.38 -14.23
N GLU A 721 44.36 16.88 -15.08
CA GLU A 721 44.62 18.05 -15.92
C GLU A 721 44.85 19.32 -15.10
N LEU A 722 44.08 19.52 -14.03
CA LEU A 722 44.25 20.60 -13.06
C LEU A 722 45.59 20.48 -12.31
N SER A 723 45.95 19.28 -11.85
CA SER A 723 47.25 19.04 -11.20
C SER A 723 48.42 19.37 -12.15
N GLY A 724 48.34 18.93 -13.41
CA GLY A 724 49.31 19.28 -14.45
C GLY A 724 49.33 20.79 -14.77
N ALA A 725 48.21 21.49 -14.67
CA ALA A 725 48.16 22.96 -14.79
C ALA A 725 48.85 23.64 -13.60
N LEU A 726 48.60 23.19 -12.38
CA LEU A 726 49.23 23.70 -11.16
C LEU A 726 50.75 23.49 -11.15
N ASP A 727 51.25 22.34 -11.63
CA ASP A 727 52.69 22.09 -11.71
C ASP A 727 53.38 22.87 -12.85
N ARG A 728 52.69 23.10 -13.98
CA ARG A 728 53.14 24.07 -14.99
C ARG A 728 53.22 25.49 -14.42
N TYR A 729 52.22 25.92 -13.66
CA TYR A 729 52.20 27.22 -13.00
C TYR A 729 53.36 27.39 -12.00
N LYS A 730 53.58 26.42 -11.09
CA LYS A 730 54.74 26.42 -10.16
C LYS A 730 56.10 26.49 -10.89
N ASN A 731 56.20 25.91 -12.09
CA ASN A 731 57.42 25.98 -12.89
C ASN A 731 57.62 27.37 -13.53
N LEU A 732 56.55 28.03 -13.96
CA LEU A 732 56.60 29.41 -14.44
C LEU A 732 56.94 30.40 -13.30
N GLU A 733 56.40 30.23 -12.09
CA GLU A 733 56.78 31.03 -10.92
C GLU A 733 58.29 30.90 -10.59
N ARG A 734 58.85 29.68 -10.69
CA ARG A 734 60.30 29.44 -10.51
C ARG A 734 61.13 30.14 -11.59
N GLN A 735 60.69 30.11 -12.85
CA GLN A 735 61.37 30.82 -13.95
C GLN A 735 61.29 32.34 -13.78
N GLN A 736 60.12 32.87 -13.40
CA GLN A 736 59.96 34.30 -13.08
C GLN A 736 60.91 34.72 -11.95
N LEU A 737 61.00 33.95 -10.86
CA LEU A 737 61.92 34.22 -9.76
C LEU A 737 63.41 34.18 -10.19
N GLN A 738 63.77 33.31 -11.13
CA GLN A 738 65.11 33.27 -11.73
C GLN A 738 65.39 34.53 -12.56
N PHE A 739 64.47 34.94 -13.44
CA PHE A 739 64.61 36.17 -14.22
C PHE A 739 64.63 37.43 -13.32
N ASP A 740 63.80 37.50 -12.28
CA ASP A 740 63.82 38.60 -11.30
C ASP A 740 65.17 38.70 -10.56
N ASN A 741 65.86 37.59 -10.34
CA ASN A 741 67.20 37.59 -9.74
C ASN A 741 68.27 38.04 -10.75
N GLN A 742 68.24 37.54 -12.00
CA GLN A 742 69.11 38.03 -13.07
C GLN A 742 68.93 39.53 -13.33
N ILE A 743 67.69 40.05 -13.24
CA ILE A 743 67.39 41.48 -13.35
C ILE A 743 67.99 42.27 -12.18
N LYS A 744 68.05 41.71 -10.96
CA LYS A 744 68.74 42.35 -9.81
C LYS A 744 70.25 42.36 -10.01
N GLU A 745 70.83 41.26 -10.47
CA GLU A 745 72.26 41.11 -10.75
C GLU A 745 72.72 42.12 -11.82
N LEU A 746 72.06 42.14 -12.99
CA LEU A 746 72.33 43.11 -14.07
C LEU A 746 72.14 44.58 -13.62
N ARG A 747 71.18 44.86 -12.74
CA ARG A 747 71.00 46.21 -12.15
C ARG A 747 72.14 46.58 -11.21
N GLN A 748 72.69 45.62 -10.45
CA GLN A 748 73.88 45.85 -9.63
C GLN A 748 75.10 46.10 -10.53
N GLU A 749 75.33 45.28 -11.55
CA GLU A 749 76.42 45.47 -12.52
C GLU A 749 76.36 46.86 -13.16
N ILE A 750 75.22 47.26 -13.72
CA ILE A 750 74.99 48.59 -14.31
C ILE A 750 75.33 49.72 -13.31
N ASN A 751 74.98 49.56 -12.03
CA ASN A 751 75.32 50.55 -11.00
C ASN A 751 76.82 50.56 -10.67
N THR A 752 77.52 49.42 -10.64
CA THR A 752 78.98 49.40 -10.48
C THR A 752 79.70 50.03 -11.69
N HIS A 753 79.21 49.80 -12.90
CA HIS A 753 79.77 50.42 -14.11
C HIS A 753 79.55 51.94 -14.11
N ARG A 754 78.35 52.42 -13.72
CA ARG A 754 78.09 53.86 -13.52
C ARG A 754 79.03 54.48 -12.48
N SER A 755 79.27 53.79 -11.37
CA SER A 755 80.21 54.25 -10.34
C SER A 755 81.66 54.32 -10.85
N LYS A 756 82.09 53.35 -11.67
CA LYS A 756 83.42 53.35 -12.31
C LYS A 756 83.56 54.46 -13.34
N VAL A 757 82.53 54.74 -14.13
CA VAL A 757 82.53 55.88 -15.07
C VAL A 757 82.64 57.21 -14.32
N ALA A 758 81.85 57.41 -13.27
CA ALA A 758 81.94 58.62 -12.45
C ALA A 758 83.31 58.79 -11.76
N GLN A 759 83.96 57.70 -11.37
CA GLN A 759 85.34 57.73 -10.87
C GLN A 759 86.33 58.12 -11.98
N LEU A 760 86.24 57.50 -13.16
CA LEU A 760 87.11 57.82 -14.30
C LEU A 760 86.94 59.25 -14.79
N ASP A 761 85.72 59.81 -14.74
CA ASP A 761 85.48 61.22 -15.04
C ASP A 761 86.15 62.14 -14.02
N HIS A 762 86.11 61.81 -12.72
CA HIS A 762 86.81 62.57 -11.68
C HIS A 762 88.34 62.47 -11.80
N GLU A 763 88.88 61.28 -12.12
CA GLU A 763 90.31 61.07 -12.40
C GLU A 763 90.76 61.85 -13.64
N LYS A 764 89.94 61.88 -14.70
CA LYS A 764 90.15 62.66 -15.92
C LYS A 764 90.13 64.17 -15.62
N ASP A 765 89.17 64.65 -14.84
CA ASP A 765 89.06 66.07 -14.47
C ASP A 765 90.25 66.51 -13.59
N GLN A 766 90.72 65.65 -12.66
CA GLN A 766 91.95 65.91 -11.90
C GLN A 766 93.19 65.94 -12.80
N LEU A 767 93.32 65.01 -13.74
CA LEU A 767 94.44 64.99 -14.69
C LEU A 767 94.45 66.21 -15.63
N LEU A 768 93.28 66.79 -15.93
CA LEU A 768 93.18 68.06 -16.65
C LEU A 768 93.66 69.23 -15.79
N MET A 769 93.24 69.32 -14.52
CA MET A 769 93.77 70.35 -13.59
C MET A 769 95.30 70.25 -13.40
N ASP A 770 95.82 69.03 -13.25
CA ASP A 770 97.26 68.74 -13.18
C ASP A 770 98.02 69.10 -14.47
N LEU A 771 97.35 69.08 -15.63
CA LEU A 771 97.91 69.43 -16.93
C LEU A 771 97.91 70.94 -17.14
N ASP A 772 96.80 71.62 -16.78
CA ASP A 772 96.68 73.07 -16.85
C ASP A 772 97.69 73.74 -15.91
N GLU A 773 97.81 73.27 -14.65
CA GLU A 773 98.78 73.81 -13.68
C GLU A 773 100.24 73.61 -14.14
N LYS A 774 100.55 72.52 -14.86
CA LYS A 774 101.86 72.31 -15.50
C LYS A 774 102.06 73.21 -16.72
N THR A 775 101.01 73.44 -17.51
CA THR A 775 101.03 74.33 -18.67
C THR A 775 101.28 75.78 -18.25
N GLU A 776 100.62 76.25 -17.18
CA GLU A 776 100.88 77.56 -16.58
C GLU A 776 102.32 77.70 -16.06
N LYS A 777 102.86 76.66 -15.41
CA LYS A 777 104.25 76.63 -14.93
C LYS A 777 105.26 76.64 -16.08
N ILE A 778 105.02 75.90 -17.16
CA ILE A 778 105.86 75.93 -18.37
C ILE A 778 105.82 77.32 -18.98
N ALA A 779 104.64 77.88 -19.23
CA ALA A 779 104.48 79.22 -19.78
C ALA A 779 105.05 80.33 -18.86
N ALA A 780 105.19 80.10 -17.56
CA ALA A 780 105.90 81.00 -16.65
C ALA A 780 107.43 80.89 -16.77
N LEU A 781 107.96 79.67 -16.86
CA LEU A 781 109.40 79.42 -17.06
C LEU A 781 109.88 79.87 -18.45
N GLU A 782 109.06 79.73 -19.49
CA GLU A 782 109.32 80.26 -20.84
C GLU A 782 109.45 81.79 -20.81
N ARG A 783 108.52 82.49 -20.15
CA ARG A 783 108.61 83.96 -19.96
C ARG A 783 109.81 84.39 -19.12
N GLU A 784 110.24 83.59 -18.14
CA GLU A 784 111.48 83.87 -17.40
C GLU A 784 112.72 83.62 -18.28
N LEU A 785 112.73 82.57 -19.10
CA LEU A 785 113.79 82.31 -20.09
C LEU A 785 113.89 83.44 -21.11
N ASP A 786 112.78 83.87 -21.73
CA ASP A 786 112.74 85.00 -22.67
C ASP A 786 113.32 86.27 -22.03
N PHE A 787 112.95 86.56 -20.78
CA PHE A 787 113.47 87.72 -20.03
C PHE A 787 114.98 87.57 -19.74
N LYS A 788 115.45 86.37 -19.40
CA LYS A 788 116.86 86.07 -19.16
C LYS A 788 117.69 86.11 -20.44
N GLU A 789 117.14 85.68 -21.57
CA GLU A 789 117.77 85.75 -22.88
C GLU A 789 117.83 87.20 -23.39
N GLN A 790 116.76 87.99 -23.24
CA GLN A 790 116.80 89.44 -23.51
C GLN A 790 117.82 90.17 -22.62
N GLN A 791 117.90 89.81 -21.33
CA GLN A 791 118.91 90.32 -20.40
C GLN A 791 120.33 89.91 -20.83
N ALA A 792 120.55 88.65 -21.24
CA ALA A 792 121.83 88.16 -21.72
C ALA A 792 122.26 88.84 -23.03
N ASN A 793 121.37 88.92 -24.03
CA ASN A 793 121.60 89.62 -25.29
C ASN A 793 121.89 91.12 -25.09
N GLY A 794 121.23 91.76 -24.13
CA GLY A 794 121.53 93.14 -23.73
C GLY A 794 122.92 93.30 -23.10
N MET A 795 123.32 92.37 -22.22
CA MET A 795 124.67 92.34 -21.64
C MET A 795 125.75 92.02 -22.68
N GLU A 796 125.49 91.10 -23.62
CA GLU A 796 126.37 90.86 -24.76
C GLU A 796 126.51 92.10 -25.64
N GLN A 797 125.43 92.84 -25.88
CA GLN A 797 125.51 94.06 -26.68
C GLN A 797 126.32 95.14 -25.97
N GLN A 798 126.15 95.31 -24.65
CA GLN A 798 127.02 96.20 -23.86
C GLN A 798 128.50 95.75 -23.92
N LEU A 799 128.79 94.45 -23.94
CA LEU A 799 130.15 93.92 -24.12
C LEU A 799 130.69 94.15 -25.55
N ARG A 800 129.84 94.05 -26.58
CA ARG A 800 130.19 94.41 -27.98
C ARG A 800 130.46 95.90 -28.13
N ASP A 801 129.63 96.76 -27.54
CA ASP A 801 129.80 98.21 -27.58
C ASP A 801 131.10 98.61 -26.84
N LEU A 802 131.35 98.02 -25.66
CA LEU A 802 132.59 98.22 -24.91
C LEU A 802 133.85 97.73 -25.66
N SER A 803 133.77 96.66 -26.44
CA SER A 803 134.90 96.21 -27.25
C SER A 803 135.11 97.10 -28.49
N CYS A 804 134.05 97.64 -29.09
CA CYS A 804 134.16 98.66 -30.14
C CYS A 804 134.68 100.02 -29.64
N THR A 805 134.56 100.35 -28.35
CA THR A 805 135.22 101.54 -27.77
C THR A 805 136.73 101.39 -27.51
N LYS A 806 137.36 100.35 -28.06
CA LYS A 806 138.81 100.14 -28.05
C LYS A 806 139.35 99.87 -29.46
N GLU A 807 139.51 100.96 -30.20
CA GLU A 807 140.58 101.08 -31.21
C GLU A 807 141.97 101.02 -30.54
#